data_AF-A0A0S7C224-F1
#
_entry.id   AF-A0A0S7C224-F1
#
_cell.length_a   1.000
_cell.length_b   1.000
_cell.length_c   1.000
_cell.angle_alpha   90.00
_cell.angle_beta   90.00
_cell.angle_gamma   90.00
#
_symmetry.space_group_name_H-M   'P 1'
#
loop_
_entity.id
_entity.type
_entity.pdbx_description
1 polymer ?
#
loop_
_entity_poly.entity_id
_entity_poly.type
_entity_poly.pdbx_seq_one_letter_code
_entity_poly.pdbx_strand_id
1 'polypeptide(L)'
;MENKRSITGGGISNKKPRFLFLALTFLLLVFYSSILFGATIYIDPTNTSSGQNGSITSPYSSWTRFSLVSGNTYLQKRGTTYTSSTQIFISAKNNITIGAYGTGSKPVFSYTGSGYAYRIEGSSNCTVQDFEVNGNGNAHSLIGVSGSSSNYTSEITINNCVLHNAHNTNNAGFGIYGVYNNNLSILNTTIHNVAIDGIYLANIPGIEIGYSHIYNINRRFFVNPNQTYSSGDGIQLDGNYNGFHIHHTIIDRTNGAGNKFNLILNSAPGTSDNATGIIEYCTFINGSNVAAAVHIERGNGIITRYNTFQGNTLGLRIAGAYTSNNLIHNNIFYNCSSGIGIGYTYPSVGPATNTKVYNNVFYRVSNYHIWVDKTNVDSRNNIHLRGTDNGVAIYNYGGGSWTIRNNCYGTSATAGTPGTGSNPVTGNPLFVNPAGYDFHLQSSSPCINKGVNVGISHDIEGTSIFQGSAPDIGAYEYISSSGSNLPPVINNQSFSINENSPNGTGVGTVVATDPNAGQTLTYTIVSGNTNNAFTLNSSTGQIIVANSAAINYESASSFALIVRVTDNGTGNLWSQATITINILNINEPPVISNQAFSIAQNLPNGTLVGTVQASDPDQGQVLTFSITGGNTNSCFAINASTGTITVANAVALTPQTFNLTVRATDNGNPSLYTQATVSVTVTSVNQAPVINNQSFNTAQGSPNGTVIGTVIASDPNQGQTLSYSITGGNTSSCFAINPSSGALSVNNSAALAVQTYNLSVRVTDNGIPSMNSQAIVTVNVTPGNQAPVIENQTFNVQQYAPAGTLVGTLIATDPDPGQVLTYSITTGNSNGIFAINPGTGAITVVHSFALYPRTFYMMARATDNGTPALFAEAMIQIIVPETNYPPVIDNQTFITKKHPPAGSVLGTVVASDPNPNQLLTYTITAGNSNGIFDLNPNTGVLTVANPAAFYPRTLYLRVRATDNGTPNMYAEAIISIVVSNASATTAVPVSKQYFNTSILLPEGSPVGQILSRHSSDEMNLTYIPMQDHPLPGISINSSTGEIIISDKDRLLSGELDCKIGVLDSEELELMEVVDITISISEKMTTTETKEENNMQNISIDSEVVVYPNPSVDGIFNIGFSGQQISATEIAVFDLSGRLIFNTIFKQSDKITIDLSGRPKGTYLLKVFNGLQQKTIKAVIG
;
A
#
# COMPACT_ATOMS: atom_id res chain seq x y z
N MET A 1 -41.87 -13.77 18.90
CA MET A 1 -42.38 -12.81 19.91
C MET A 1 -41.63 -11.51 19.73
N GLU A 2 -42.38 -10.43 19.51
CA GLU A 2 -41.91 -9.06 19.26
C GLU A 2 -41.41 -8.33 20.51
N ASN A 3 -40.76 -7.19 20.25
CA ASN A 3 -40.69 -5.95 21.05
C ASN A 3 -39.62 -5.89 22.17
N LYS A 4 -38.73 -4.89 22.29
CA LYS A 4 -38.72 -3.43 22.02
C LYS A 4 -37.25 -2.96 21.83
N ARG A 5 -36.90 -2.06 20.89
CA ARG A 5 -36.90 -0.56 20.97
C ARG A 5 -36.08 -0.03 22.17
N SER A 6 -35.15 0.93 22.09
CA SER A 6 -34.94 2.02 21.11
C SER A 6 -33.70 2.89 21.44
N ILE A 7 -33.10 3.53 20.40
CA ILE A 7 -32.70 4.98 20.32
C ILE A 7 -31.47 5.41 21.15
N THR A 8 -30.46 6.19 20.71
CA THR A 8 -30.02 7.00 19.53
C THR A 8 -28.57 7.45 19.88
N GLY A 9 -27.63 7.90 19.06
CA GLY A 9 -27.57 8.42 17.70
C GLY A 9 -26.31 9.32 17.60
N GLY A 10 -25.63 9.31 16.44
CA GLY A 10 -24.51 10.20 16.07
C GLY A 10 -23.11 9.67 16.44
N GLY A 11 -22.15 9.41 15.55
CA GLY A 11 -22.02 9.66 14.12
C GLY A 11 -20.59 10.12 13.85
N ILE A 12 -19.66 9.22 13.50
CA ILE A 12 -18.37 9.52 12.83
C ILE A 12 -18.05 8.38 11.86
N SER A 13 -17.71 8.78 10.64
CA SER A 13 -17.34 7.99 9.47
C SER A 13 -16.21 6.97 9.72
N ASN A 14 -16.49 5.69 9.51
CA ASN A 14 -15.48 4.67 9.25
C ASN A 14 -15.93 3.75 8.11
N LYS A 15 -15.51 4.06 6.88
CA LYS A 15 -15.58 3.17 5.71
C LYS A 15 -14.60 1.99 5.89
N LYS A 16 -14.86 1.09 6.84
CA LYS A 16 -14.09 -0.15 7.08
C LYS A 16 -14.87 -1.38 7.64
N PRO A 17 -16.16 -1.65 7.32
CA PRO A 17 -16.71 -2.99 7.62
C PRO A 17 -17.18 -3.80 6.40
N ARG A 18 -17.10 -3.29 5.17
CA ARG A 18 -17.51 -4.09 3.98
C ARG A 18 -16.42 -5.05 3.49
N PHE A 19 -15.14 -4.69 3.59
CA PHE A 19 -14.05 -5.58 3.21
C PHE A 19 -13.82 -6.71 4.22
N LEU A 20 -14.04 -6.45 5.52
CA LEU A 20 -13.90 -7.49 6.54
C LEU A 20 -15.08 -8.47 6.51
N PHE A 21 -16.29 -8.02 6.18
CA PHE A 21 -17.45 -8.91 6.03
C PHE A 21 -17.37 -9.73 4.73
N LEU A 22 -16.87 -9.14 3.63
CA LEU A 22 -16.65 -9.84 2.36
C LEU A 22 -15.45 -10.79 2.44
N ALA A 23 -14.36 -10.41 3.13
CA ALA A 23 -13.24 -11.30 3.38
C ALA A 23 -13.61 -12.42 4.36
N LEU A 24 -14.47 -12.19 5.36
CA LEU A 24 -14.93 -13.23 6.27
C LEU A 24 -15.96 -14.15 5.61
N THR A 25 -16.80 -13.65 4.69
CA THR A 25 -17.69 -14.50 3.86
C THR A 25 -16.95 -15.22 2.75
N PHE A 26 -15.89 -14.64 2.17
CA PHE A 26 -15.03 -15.33 1.19
C PHE A 26 -14.10 -16.34 1.87
N LEU A 27 -13.61 -16.06 3.09
CA LEU A 27 -12.89 -17.03 3.92
C LEU A 27 -13.85 -18.12 4.41
N LEU A 28 -15.11 -17.81 4.76
CA LEU A 28 -16.14 -18.84 5.02
C LEU A 28 -16.48 -19.63 3.75
N LEU A 29 -16.54 -19.01 2.57
CA LEU A 29 -16.83 -19.70 1.30
C LEU A 29 -15.66 -20.59 0.86
N VAL A 30 -14.42 -20.15 1.07
CA VAL A 30 -13.19 -20.92 0.79
C VAL A 30 -12.98 -22.03 1.83
N PHE A 31 -13.39 -21.82 3.08
CA PHE A 31 -13.46 -22.89 4.07
C PHE A 31 -14.63 -23.86 3.81
N TYR A 32 -15.75 -23.43 3.21
CA TYR A 32 -16.85 -24.33 2.85
C TYR A 32 -16.64 -25.05 1.50
N SER A 33 -15.94 -24.45 0.53
CA SER A 33 -15.65 -25.09 -0.76
C SER A 33 -14.53 -26.12 -0.69
N SER A 34 -13.66 -26.05 0.33
CA SER A 34 -12.63 -27.06 0.60
C SER A 34 -13.09 -28.24 1.45
N ILE A 35 -14.36 -28.26 1.90
CA ILE A 35 -14.94 -29.34 2.73
C ILE A 35 -15.87 -30.27 1.93
N LEU A 36 -16.09 -30.02 0.63
CA LEU A 36 -17.08 -30.77 -0.17
C LEU A 36 -16.51 -31.78 -1.18
N PHE A 37 -15.19 -31.86 -1.38
CA PHE A 37 -14.58 -32.89 -2.23
C PHE A 37 -13.64 -33.74 -1.40
N GLY A 38 -14.10 -34.89 -0.94
CA GLY A 38 -13.18 -35.87 -0.37
C GLY A 38 -12.35 -36.54 -1.46
N ALA A 39 -11.14 -36.95 -1.10
CA ALA A 39 -10.22 -37.61 -2.00
C ALA A 39 -10.71 -39.01 -2.38
N THR A 40 -10.41 -39.45 -3.60
CA THR A 40 -10.53 -40.86 -3.98
C THR A 40 -9.20 -41.56 -3.72
N ILE A 41 -9.24 -42.61 -2.91
CA ILE A 41 -8.09 -43.41 -2.51
C ILE A 41 -8.20 -44.78 -3.19
N TYR A 42 -7.18 -45.12 -3.96
CA TYR A 42 -7.09 -46.36 -4.73
C TYR A 42 -6.28 -47.41 -3.98
N ILE A 43 -6.83 -48.62 -3.96
CA ILE A 43 -6.24 -49.80 -3.33
C ILE A 43 -6.04 -50.87 -4.42
N ASP A 44 -4.82 -51.37 -4.55
CA ASP A 44 -4.49 -52.52 -5.39
C ASP A 44 -3.61 -53.47 -4.58
N PRO A 45 -4.19 -54.52 -3.99
CA PRO A 45 -3.45 -55.52 -3.21
C PRO A 45 -2.31 -56.21 -3.97
N THR A 46 -2.30 -56.11 -5.30
CA THR A 46 -1.22 -56.68 -6.15
C THR A 46 -0.04 -55.72 -6.34
N ASN A 47 -0.16 -54.46 -5.91
CA ASN A 47 0.91 -53.48 -6.03
C ASN A 47 2.03 -53.75 -5.01
N THR A 48 3.27 -53.88 -5.49
CA THR A 48 4.46 -54.14 -4.65
C THR A 48 5.41 -52.94 -4.53
N SER A 49 5.06 -51.79 -5.12
CA SER A 49 5.91 -50.58 -5.07
C SER A 49 5.98 -49.97 -3.65
N SER A 50 7.10 -49.31 -3.32
CA SER A 50 7.35 -48.72 -2.00
C SER A 50 6.79 -47.30 -1.83
N GLY A 51 6.57 -46.56 -2.92
CA GLY A 51 6.09 -45.17 -2.95
C GLY A 51 4.57 -44.99 -2.96
N GLN A 52 3.83 -45.90 -2.33
CA GLN A 52 2.36 -45.90 -2.36
C GLN A 52 1.79 -44.66 -1.68
N ASN A 53 0.92 -43.93 -2.39
CA ASN A 53 0.25 -42.74 -1.89
C ASN A 53 -1.28 -42.82 -2.02
N GLY A 54 -1.80 -43.94 -2.54
CA GLY A 54 -3.24 -44.14 -2.74
C GLY A 54 -3.80 -43.47 -3.99
N SER A 55 -2.94 -42.97 -4.90
CA SER A 55 -3.36 -42.59 -6.25
C SER A 55 -3.59 -43.83 -7.13
N ILE A 56 -4.28 -43.70 -8.25
CA ILE A 56 -4.53 -44.83 -9.16
C ILE A 56 -3.24 -45.40 -9.79
N THR A 57 -2.20 -44.58 -9.94
CA THR A 57 -0.89 -44.98 -10.48
C THR A 57 0.07 -45.53 -9.41
N SER A 58 -0.11 -45.14 -8.16
CA SER A 58 0.62 -45.66 -6.98
C SER A 58 -0.35 -46.05 -5.85
N PRO A 59 -1.25 -47.02 -6.09
CA PRO A 59 -2.31 -47.38 -5.16
C PRO A 59 -1.73 -48.01 -3.90
N TYR A 60 -2.43 -47.87 -2.77
CA TYR A 60 -2.04 -48.59 -1.57
C TYR A 60 -2.18 -50.10 -1.78
N SER A 61 -1.19 -50.87 -1.33
CA SER A 61 -1.24 -52.34 -1.42
C SER A 61 -2.09 -52.99 -0.34
N SER A 62 -2.61 -52.20 0.61
CA SER A 62 -3.41 -52.71 1.71
C SER A 62 -4.30 -51.62 2.28
N TRP A 63 -5.49 -52.01 2.73
CA TRP A 63 -6.43 -51.17 3.49
C TRP A 63 -5.88 -50.70 4.85
N THR A 64 -4.78 -51.29 5.33
CA THR A 64 -4.11 -50.88 6.58
C THR A 64 -3.09 -49.76 6.41
N ARG A 65 -2.85 -49.29 5.19
CA ARG A 65 -1.83 -48.26 4.90
C ARG A 65 -2.31 -46.84 5.18
N PHE A 66 -3.59 -46.65 5.47
CA PHE A 66 -4.22 -45.36 5.70
C PHE A 66 -5.35 -45.47 6.73
N SER A 67 -5.79 -44.31 7.24
CA SER A 67 -7.00 -44.19 8.04
C SER A 67 -8.13 -43.63 7.19
N LEU A 68 -9.36 -44.08 7.43
CA LEU A 68 -10.53 -43.53 6.75
C LEU A 68 -10.83 -42.09 7.19
N VAL A 69 -11.13 -41.22 6.23
CA VAL A 69 -11.38 -39.79 6.42
C VAL A 69 -12.74 -39.45 5.81
N SER A 70 -13.59 -38.75 6.57
CA SER A 70 -14.93 -38.35 6.14
C SER A 70 -14.89 -37.58 4.82
N GLY A 71 -15.86 -37.83 3.94
CA GLY A 71 -15.93 -37.26 2.59
C GLY A 71 -15.25 -38.10 1.50
N ASN A 72 -14.30 -38.97 1.87
CA ASN A 72 -13.47 -39.68 0.89
C ASN A 72 -14.16 -40.91 0.28
N THR A 73 -13.73 -41.22 -0.94
CA THR A 73 -14.09 -42.46 -1.65
C THR A 73 -12.89 -43.41 -1.65
N TYR A 74 -13.11 -44.71 -1.48
CA TYR A 74 -12.07 -45.74 -1.40
C TYR A 74 -12.39 -46.85 -2.39
N LEU A 75 -11.54 -47.01 -3.40
CA LEU A 75 -11.80 -47.94 -4.50
C LEU A 75 -10.74 -49.04 -4.55
N GLN A 76 -11.17 -50.30 -4.45
CA GLN A 76 -10.27 -51.45 -4.69
C GLN A 76 -10.35 -51.89 -6.16
N LYS A 77 -9.21 -52.26 -6.73
CA LYS A 77 -9.13 -52.69 -8.13
C LYS A 77 -9.91 -53.98 -8.37
N ARG A 78 -10.75 -54.00 -9.40
CA ARG A 78 -11.43 -55.22 -9.87
C ARG A 78 -10.43 -56.33 -10.23
N GLY A 79 -10.83 -57.57 -10.01
CA GLY A 79 -9.98 -58.75 -10.20
C GLY A 79 -8.92 -58.97 -9.13
N THR A 80 -8.86 -58.16 -8.07
CA THR A 80 -7.87 -58.31 -6.99
C THR A 80 -8.49 -58.87 -5.71
N THR A 81 -7.68 -59.60 -4.94
CA THR A 81 -8.05 -60.10 -3.61
C THR A 81 -7.21 -59.42 -2.54
N TYR A 82 -7.89 -58.78 -1.59
CA TYR A 82 -7.29 -58.32 -0.34
C TYR A 82 -7.53 -59.38 0.73
N THR A 83 -6.48 -59.97 1.29
CA THR A 83 -6.59 -60.94 2.38
C THR A 83 -6.12 -60.31 3.68
N SER A 84 -6.98 -60.26 4.70
CA SER A 84 -6.60 -59.69 6.00
C SER A 84 -7.42 -60.25 7.16
N SER A 85 -6.78 -60.34 8.32
CA SER A 85 -7.45 -60.66 9.59
C SER A 85 -8.02 -59.42 10.29
N THR A 86 -7.70 -58.22 9.81
CA THR A 86 -8.21 -56.95 10.35
C THR A 86 -9.43 -56.50 9.57
N GLN A 87 -10.45 -56.05 10.29
CA GLN A 87 -11.66 -55.47 9.70
C GLN A 87 -11.36 -54.15 8.95
N ILE A 88 -12.19 -53.83 7.96
CA ILE A 88 -12.28 -52.48 7.40
C ILE A 88 -13.30 -51.72 8.24
N PHE A 89 -12.84 -50.74 9.03
CA PHE A 89 -13.65 -50.09 10.06
C PHE A 89 -13.95 -48.62 9.74
N ILE A 90 -15.21 -48.34 9.40
CA ILE A 90 -15.77 -46.99 9.31
C ILE A 90 -16.29 -46.60 10.69
N SER A 91 -15.50 -45.84 11.46
CA SER A 91 -15.84 -45.45 12.84
C SER A 91 -15.95 -43.95 12.98
N ALA A 92 -17.14 -43.46 13.36
CA ALA A 92 -17.46 -42.05 13.50
C ALA A 92 -17.08 -41.22 12.25
N LYS A 93 -17.43 -41.71 11.06
CA LYS A 93 -17.17 -41.04 9.78
C LYS A 93 -18.46 -40.72 9.05
N ASN A 94 -18.41 -39.70 8.19
CA ASN A 94 -19.54 -39.31 7.37
C ASN A 94 -19.13 -39.26 5.90
N ASN A 95 -20.06 -39.51 4.98
CA ASN A 95 -19.84 -39.37 3.54
C ASN A 95 -18.70 -40.25 3.03
N ILE A 96 -18.70 -41.55 3.38
CA ILE A 96 -17.69 -42.51 2.92
C ILE A 96 -18.28 -43.40 1.83
N THR A 97 -17.57 -43.53 0.71
CA THR A 97 -17.92 -44.53 -0.31
C THR A 97 -16.81 -45.56 -0.40
N ILE A 98 -17.14 -46.83 -0.23
CA ILE A 98 -16.26 -47.98 -0.51
C ILE A 98 -16.77 -48.64 -1.78
N GLY A 99 -15.93 -48.74 -2.80
CA GLY A 99 -16.29 -49.24 -4.12
C GLY A 99 -15.16 -49.94 -4.87
N ALA A 100 -15.37 -50.19 -6.15
CA ALA A 100 -14.41 -50.83 -7.03
C ALA A 100 -14.03 -49.93 -8.21
N TYR A 101 -12.83 -50.09 -8.77
CA TYR A 101 -12.40 -49.44 -10.01
C TYR A 101 -11.77 -50.45 -10.99
N GLY A 102 -11.66 -50.07 -12.27
CA GLY A 102 -11.12 -50.93 -13.33
C GLY A 102 -12.15 -51.87 -13.94
N THR A 103 -11.70 -52.92 -14.62
CA THR A 103 -12.54 -53.91 -15.30
C THR A 103 -12.34 -55.31 -14.72
N GLY A 104 -13.29 -56.22 -14.95
CA GLY A 104 -13.22 -57.61 -14.48
C GLY A 104 -14.14 -57.92 -13.30
N SER A 105 -13.86 -59.04 -12.62
CA SER A 105 -14.63 -59.50 -11.47
C SER A 105 -14.60 -58.50 -10.30
N LYS A 106 -15.59 -58.57 -9.41
CA LYS A 106 -15.61 -57.73 -8.20
C LYS A 106 -14.33 -57.93 -7.40
N PRO A 107 -13.76 -56.88 -6.78
CA PRO A 107 -12.69 -57.06 -5.81
C PRO A 107 -13.16 -57.95 -4.66
N VAL A 108 -12.30 -58.85 -4.21
CA VAL A 108 -12.58 -59.77 -3.11
C VAL A 108 -11.90 -59.25 -1.85
N PHE A 109 -12.65 -59.07 -0.77
CA PHE A 109 -12.11 -59.02 0.58
C PHE A 109 -12.21 -60.42 1.21
N SER A 110 -11.08 -61.11 1.27
CA SER A 110 -10.92 -62.40 1.94
C SER A 110 -10.60 -62.18 3.42
N TYR A 111 -11.62 -62.09 4.25
CA TYR A 111 -11.48 -61.84 5.68
C TYR A 111 -11.10 -63.11 6.45
N THR A 112 -9.95 -63.08 7.13
CA THR A 112 -9.41 -64.23 7.88
C THR A 112 -9.42 -64.02 9.40
N GLY A 113 -10.05 -62.95 9.88
CA GLY A 113 -10.09 -62.57 11.29
C GLY A 113 -11.27 -63.15 12.06
N SER A 114 -11.47 -62.64 13.27
CA SER A 114 -12.67 -62.86 14.09
C SER A 114 -13.42 -61.53 14.28
N GLY A 115 -14.75 -61.54 14.13
CA GLY A 115 -15.57 -60.33 14.23
C GLY A 115 -16.18 -59.91 12.90
N TYR A 116 -16.21 -58.61 12.63
CA TYR A 116 -16.83 -58.03 11.44
C TYR A 116 -15.80 -57.91 10.30
N ALA A 117 -16.11 -58.28 9.07
CA ALA A 117 -15.21 -57.98 7.94
C ALA A 117 -15.25 -56.48 7.62
N TYR A 118 -16.43 -55.95 7.29
CA TYR A 118 -16.71 -54.51 7.31
C TYR A 118 -17.46 -54.16 8.59
N ARG A 119 -17.03 -53.11 9.28
CA ARG A 119 -17.74 -52.55 10.43
C ARG A 119 -18.01 -51.07 10.18
N ILE A 120 -19.26 -50.65 10.38
CA ILE A 120 -19.71 -49.27 10.25
C ILE A 120 -20.35 -48.89 11.58
N GLU A 121 -19.78 -47.91 12.28
CA GLU A 121 -20.23 -47.52 13.60
C GLU A 121 -20.25 -46.02 13.83
N GLY A 122 -21.33 -45.51 14.40
CA GLY A 122 -21.54 -44.09 14.70
C GLY A 122 -21.35 -43.18 13.49
N SER A 123 -21.65 -43.68 12.29
CA SER A 123 -21.30 -43.07 11.01
C SER A 123 -22.57 -42.67 10.23
N SER A 124 -22.47 -41.73 9.30
CA SER A 124 -23.63 -41.35 8.48
C SER A 124 -23.31 -41.20 6.98
N ASN A 125 -24.30 -41.45 6.13
CA ASN A 125 -24.17 -41.31 4.67
C ASN A 125 -22.98 -42.11 4.12
N CYS A 126 -22.94 -43.41 4.41
CA CYS A 126 -21.83 -44.28 3.99
C CYS A 126 -22.33 -45.41 3.09
N THR A 127 -21.60 -45.66 2.01
CA THR A 127 -21.92 -46.68 1.02
C THR A 127 -20.82 -47.74 0.95
N VAL A 128 -21.21 -49.01 0.99
CA VAL A 128 -20.34 -50.15 0.62
C VAL A 128 -20.95 -50.80 -0.60
N GLN A 129 -20.25 -50.74 -1.72
CA GLN A 129 -20.78 -51.24 -2.97
C GLN A 129 -19.77 -52.01 -3.82
N ASP A 130 -20.29 -52.90 -4.65
CA ASP A 130 -19.50 -53.55 -5.71
C ASP A 130 -18.38 -54.50 -5.24
N PHE A 131 -18.48 -55.03 -4.01
CA PHE A 131 -17.51 -55.96 -3.43
C PHE A 131 -18.01 -57.40 -3.35
N GLU A 132 -17.06 -58.34 -3.43
CA GLU A 132 -17.22 -59.69 -2.89
C GLU A 132 -16.54 -59.74 -1.51
N VAL A 133 -17.28 -60.17 -0.48
CA VAL A 133 -16.76 -60.34 0.88
C VAL A 133 -16.83 -61.82 1.24
N ASN A 134 -15.66 -62.43 1.25
CA ASN A 134 -15.47 -63.84 1.55
C ASN A 134 -14.95 -63.98 2.99
N GLY A 135 -15.83 -64.42 3.88
CA GLY A 135 -15.48 -64.71 5.27
C GLY A 135 -14.70 -66.01 5.45
N ASN A 136 -14.40 -66.33 6.70
CA ASN A 136 -13.78 -67.58 7.11
C ASN A 136 -14.63 -68.28 8.18
N GLY A 137 -14.04 -69.30 8.81
CA GLY A 137 -14.58 -70.03 9.95
C GLY A 137 -14.58 -69.30 11.30
N ASN A 138 -14.26 -68.00 11.36
CA ASN A 138 -14.27 -67.16 12.56
C ASN A 138 -15.06 -65.82 12.42
N ALA A 139 -15.64 -65.52 11.25
CA ALA A 139 -16.32 -64.26 10.99
C ALA A 139 -17.69 -64.19 11.71
N HIS A 140 -17.89 -63.16 12.52
CA HIS A 140 -19.16 -62.87 13.19
C HIS A 140 -20.17 -62.25 12.23
N SER A 141 -19.76 -61.32 11.38
CA SER A 141 -20.58 -60.82 10.28
C SER A 141 -19.70 -60.33 9.12
N LEU A 142 -20.18 -60.43 7.88
CA LEU A 142 -19.45 -59.89 6.73
C LEU A 142 -19.60 -58.37 6.68
N ILE A 143 -20.78 -57.84 6.99
CA ILE A 143 -21.00 -56.41 7.17
C ILE A 143 -21.76 -56.15 8.47
N GLY A 144 -21.15 -55.40 9.38
CA GLY A 144 -21.76 -54.91 10.62
C GLY A 144 -22.08 -53.42 10.52
N VAL A 145 -23.32 -53.03 10.79
CA VAL A 145 -23.75 -51.63 10.89
C VAL A 145 -24.33 -51.43 12.29
N SER A 146 -23.66 -50.65 13.14
CA SER A 146 -24.07 -50.51 14.53
C SER A 146 -24.06 -49.06 14.99
N GLY A 147 -25.08 -48.60 15.70
CA GLY A 147 -25.06 -47.36 16.47
C GLY A 147 -25.26 -47.63 17.97
N SER A 148 -25.64 -46.58 18.68
CA SER A 148 -26.13 -46.66 20.06
C SER A 148 -27.49 -45.98 20.17
N SER A 149 -28.20 -46.22 21.28
CA SER A 149 -29.48 -45.55 21.56
C SER A 149 -29.40 -44.02 21.63
N SER A 150 -28.20 -43.45 21.78
CA SER A 150 -27.94 -42.00 21.78
C SER A 150 -27.22 -41.49 20.53
N ASN A 151 -26.74 -42.38 19.66
CA ASN A 151 -26.00 -42.02 18.45
C ASN A 151 -26.22 -43.10 17.38
N TYR A 152 -27.32 -42.97 16.64
CA TYR A 152 -27.66 -43.90 15.56
C TYR A 152 -26.69 -43.69 14.39
N THR A 153 -26.19 -44.79 13.83
CA THR A 153 -25.61 -44.73 12.48
C THR A 153 -26.75 -44.50 11.49
N SER A 154 -26.55 -43.73 10.43
CA SER A 154 -27.67 -43.35 9.55
C SER A 154 -27.32 -43.27 8.07
N GLU A 155 -28.31 -43.44 7.19
CA GLU A 155 -28.15 -43.32 5.74
C GLU A 155 -27.05 -44.26 5.21
N ILE A 156 -27.20 -45.56 5.45
CA ILE A 156 -26.22 -46.56 5.07
C ILE A 156 -26.72 -47.34 3.87
N THR A 157 -25.89 -47.45 2.83
CA THR A 157 -26.21 -48.22 1.63
C THR A 157 -25.24 -49.37 1.45
N ILE A 158 -25.78 -50.58 1.31
CA ILE A 158 -25.05 -51.79 0.90
C ILE A 158 -25.61 -52.18 -0.47
N ASN A 159 -24.83 -52.01 -1.53
CA ASN A 159 -25.34 -52.16 -2.89
C ASN A 159 -24.46 -53.06 -3.76
N ASN A 160 -25.08 -53.97 -4.51
CA ASN A 160 -24.38 -54.79 -5.49
C ASN A 160 -23.21 -55.57 -4.87
N CYS A 161 -23.39 -56.17 -3.69
CA CYS A 161 -22.37 -56.93 -3.00
C CYS A 161 -22.62 -58.45 -3.09
N VAL A 162 -21.57 -59.25 -2.95
CA VAL A 162 -21.66 -60.72 -2.82
C VAL A 162 -21.04 -61.09 -1.47
N LEU A 163 -21.86 -61.60 -0.54
CA LEU A 163 -21.48 -61.84 0.84
C LEU A 163 -21.58 -63.34 1.13
N HIS A 164 -20.46 -64.00 1.41
CA HIS A 164 -20.49 -65.43 1.72
C HIS A 164 -19.41 -65.92 2.68
N ASN A 165 -19.61 -67.15 3.14
CA ASN A 165 -18.69 -67.89 3.99
C ASN A 165 -18.45 -67.27 5.39
N ALA A 166 -19.44 -66.56 5.96
CA ALA A 166 -19.38 -66.19 7.38
C ALA A 166 -19.80 -67.34 8.27
N HIS A 167 -18.81 -67.96 8.92
CA HIS A 167 -18.98 -68.98 9.94
C HIS A 167 -18.06 -68.61 11.10
N ASN A 168 -18.41 -68.89 12.35
CA ASN A 168 -17.47 -68.76 13.46
C ASN A 168 -17.35 -70.09 14.23
N THR A 169 -16.27 -70.28 14.98
CA THR A 169 -16.02 -71.53 15.75
C THR A 169 -17.07 -71.85 16.80
N ASN A 170 -17.92 -70.88 17.15
CA ASN A 170 -19.07 -71.01 18.05
C ASN A 170 -20.41 -71.05 17.29
N ASN A 171 -20.40 -71.33 15.98
CA ASN A 171 -21.57 -71.34 15.09
C ASN A 171 -22.34 -70.00 14.97
N ALA A 172 -21.66 -68.88 15.12
CA ALA A 172 -22.17 -67.54 14.79
C ALA A 172 -21.65 -67.05 13.44
N GLY A 173 -22.39 -66.18 12.74
CA GLY A 173 -21.97 -65.67 11.44
C GLY A 173 -23.15 -65.11 10.66
N PHE A 174 -23.25 -63.79 10.55
CA PHE A 174 -24.28 -63.10 9.78
C PHE A 174 -23.75 -62.68 8.40
N GLY A 175 -24.63 -62.57 7.42
CA GLY A 175 -24.29 -61.87 6.18
C GLY A 175 -24.19 -60.37 6.46
N ILE A 176 -25.30 -59.83 6.97
CA ILE A 176 -25.40 -58.45 7.43
C ILE A 176 -25.97 -58.45 8.85
N TYR A 177 -25.33 -57.71 9.75
CA TYR A 177 -25.77 -57.50 11.13
C TYR A 177 -25.94 -55.99 11.38
N GLY A 178 -27.15 -55.56 11.70
CA GLY A 178 -27.53 -54.16 11.89
C GLY A 178 -28.18 -53.91 13.25
N VAL A 179 -27.71 -52.94 14.04
CA VAL A 179 -28.41 -52.54 15.28
C VAL A 179 -28.32 -51.03 15.52
N TYR A 180 -29.42 -50.37 15.94
CA TYR A 180 -29.47 -48.93 16.24
C TYR A 180 -29.01 -48.03 15.07
N ASN A 181 -29.67 -48.18 13.93
CA ASN A 181 -29.38 -47.40 12.72
C ASN A 181 -30.66 -46.76 12.18
N ASN A 182 -30.57 -45.72 11.34
CA ASN A 182 -31.74 -45.16 10.64
C ASN A 182 -31.47 -45.20 9.13
N ASN A 183 -32.45 -45.57 8.31
CA ASN A 183 -32.32 -45.54 6.84
C ASN A 183 -31.17 -46.45 6.34
N LEU A 184 -31.38 -47.77 6.42
CA LEU A 184 -30.46 -48.78 5.89
C LEU A 184 -31.04 -49.41 4.62
N SER A 185 -30.36 -49.21 3.49
CA SER A 185 -30.72 -49.80 2.19
C SER A 185 -29.76 -50.95 1.83
N ILE A 186 -30.32 -52.12 1.54
CA ILE A 186 -29.62 -53.33 1.09
C ILE A 186 -30.16 -53.69 -0.29
N LEU A 187 -29.40 -53.36 -1.33
CA LEU A 187 -29.85 -53.42 -2.71
C LEU A 187 -28.95 -54.32 -3.56
N ASN A 188 -29.53 -55.03 -4.53
CA ASN A 188 -28.79 -55.83 -5.53
C ASN A 188 -27.76 -56.81 -4.91
N THR A 189 -27.99 -57.27 -3.68
CA THR A 189 -26.97 -57.98 -2.89
C THR A 189 -27.27 -59.46 -2.84
N THR A 190 -26.24 -60.28 -3.09
CA THR A 190 -26.31 -61.73 -2.98
C THR A 190 -25.69 -62.18 -1.67
N ILE A 191 -26.42 -62.93 -0.84
CA ILE A 191 -25.95 -63.42 0.45
C ILE A 191 -26.09 -64.95 0.49
N HIS A 192 -24.99 -65.67 0.73
CA HIS A 192 -25.06 -67.12 0.80
C HIS A 192 -24.00 -67.80 1.65
N ASN A 193 -24.27 -69.04 2.07
CA ASN A 193 -23.35 -69.85 2.88
C ASN A 193 -22.91 -69.12 4.17
N VAL A 194 -23.90 -68.69 4.95
CA VAL A 194 -23.76 -67.94 6.21
C VAL A 194 -24.32 -68.79 7.35
N ALA A 195 -23.75 -68.71 8.56
CA ALA A 195 -24.05 -69.63 9.67
C ALA A 195 -25.34 -69.31 10.47
N ILE A 196 -25.63 -68.05 10.79
CA ILE A 196 -26.87 -67.61 11.45
C ILE A 196 -27.81 -67.04 10.39
N ASP A 197 -28.11 -65.75 10.42
CA ASP A 197 -29.10 -65.14 9.55
C ASP A 197 -28.42 -64.53 8.34
N GLY A 198 -29.10 -64.53 7.20
CA GLY A 198 -28.63 -63.78 6.04
C GLY A 198 -28.53 -62.30 6.39
N ILE A 199 -29.61 -61.76 6.95
CA ILE A 199 -29.73 -60.38 7.42
C ILE A 199 -30.38 -60.38 8.80
N TYR A 200 -29.75 -59.77 9.79
CA TYR A 200 -30.32 -59.49 11.11
C TYR A 200 -30.29 -57.99 11.37
N LEU A 201 -31.44 -57.37 11.60
CA LEU A 201 -31.58 -55.93 11.86
C LEU A 201 -32.40 -55.68 13.12
N ALA A 202 -31.91 -54.85 14.05
CA ALA A 202 -32.63 -54.53 15.28
C ALA A 202 -32.64 -53.02 15.61
N ASN A 203 -33.82 -52.45 15.90
CA ASN A 203 -34.00 -51.01 16.15
C ASN A 203 -33.51 -50.15 14.99
N ILE A 204 -34.04 -50.40 13.80
CA ILE A 204 -33.74 -49.65 12.57
C ILE A 204 -35.02 -49.17 11.89
N PRO A 205 -35.49 -47.92 12.09
CA PRO A 205 -36.52 -47.34 11.25
C PRO A 205 -35.97 -46.99 9.86
N GLY A 206 -36.83 -47.13 8.84
CA GLY A 206 -36.44 -46.92 7.43
C GLY A 206 -35.50 -48.02 6.95
N ILE A 207 -36.05 -49.17 6.55
CA ILE A 207 -35.28 -50.28 6.00
C ILE A 207 -35.72 -50.48 4.55
N GLU A 208 -34.78 -50.61 3.63
CA GLU A 208 -35.06 -51.02 2.25
C GLU A 208 -34.25 -52.27 1.93
N ILE A 209 -34.91 -53.35 1.50
CA ILE A 209 -34.25 -54.57 1.04
C ILE A 209 -34.80 -54.89 -0.35
N GLY A 210 -33.98 -54.67 -1.37
CA GLY A 210 -34.41 -54.64 -2.77
C GLY A 210 -33.54 -55.49 -3.68
N TYR A 211 -34.15 -56.15 -4.67
CA TYR A 211 -33.43 -56.81 -5.78
C TYR A 211 -32.34 -57.80 -5.34
N SER A 212 -32.51 -58.43 -4.17
CA SER A 212 -31.48 -59.22 -3.50
C SER A 212 -31.75 -60.72 -3.60
N HIS A 213 -30.70 -61.53 -3.44
CA HIS A 213 -30.82 -62.99 -3.47
C HIS A 213 -30.13 -63.63 -2.26
N ILE A 214 -30.92 -64.22 -1.38
CA ILE A 214 -30.47 -64.77 -0.09
C ILE A 214 -30.73 -66.27 -0.08
N TYR A 215 -29.68 -67.08 -0.04
CA TYR A 215 -29.81 -68.54 -0.13
C TYR A 215 -28.72 -69.28 0.66
N ASN A 216 -28.87 -70.59 0.86
CA ASN A 216 -27.85 -71.40 1.55
C ASN A 216 -27.48 -70.89 2.96
N ILE A 217 -28.46 -70.36 3.68
CA ILE A 217 -28.30 -69.89 5.07
C ILE A 217 -28.33 -71.09 6.03
N ASN A 218 -27.52 -71.07 7.07
CA ASN A 218 -27.45 -72.07 8.15
C ASN A 218 -27.07 -73.51 7.70
N ARG A 219 -26.12 -73.70 6.77
CA ARG A 219 -25.79 -75.04 6.20
C ARG A 219 -24.85 -75.93 7.05
N ARG A 220 -24.13 -75.42 8.05
CA ARG A 220 -23.07 -76.19 8.75
C ARG A 220 -23.59 -77.15 9.84
N PHE A 221 -24.87 -77.10 10.20
CA PHE A 221 -25.45 -77.84 11.33
C PHE A 221 -25.78 -79.33 11.08
N PHE A 222 -25.35 -79.92 9.97
CA PHE A 222 -25.57 -81.36 9.68
C PHE A 222 -24.68 -82.34 10.48
N VAL A 223 -23.89 -81.88 11.47
CA VAL A 223 -22.88 -82.74 12.15
C VAL A 223 -23.00 -82.82 13.69
N ASN A 224 -23.96 -82.13 14.33
CA ASN A 224 -24.09 -82.18 15.79
C ASN A 224 -25.56 -82.32 16.25
N PRO A 225 -26.01 -83.53 16.66
CA PRO A 225 -27.40 -83.78 17.07
C PRO A 225 -27.78 -83.22 18.46
N ASN A 226 -26.86 -82.60 19.20
CA ASN A 226 -27.06 -82.21 20.61
C ASN A 226 -27.20 -80.70 20.88
N GLN A 227 -27.47 -79.84 19.89
CA GLN A 227 -27.62 -78.39 20.13
C GLN A 227 -29.08 -77.90 20.08
N THR A 228 -29.48 -77.21 21.15
CA THR A 228 -30.80 -76.63 21.46
C THR A 228 -30.98 -75.17 21.00
N TYR A 229 -30.08 -74.61 20.18
CA TYR A 229 -30.13 -73.20 19.77
C TYR A 229 -30.79 -72.97 18.39
N SER A 230 -31.52 -71.85 18.31
CA SER A 230 -32.60 -71.51 17.36
C SER A 230 -32.19 -70.32 16.45
N SER A 231 -31.06 -70.37 15.77
CA SER A 231 -30.57 -69.29 14.87
C SER A 231 -30.54 -69.75 13.42
N GLY A 232 -30.88 -68.90 12.43
CA GLY A 232 -30.86 -69.30 11.02
C GLY A 232 -31.97 -68.77 10.10
N ASP A 233 -32.45 -67.53 10.27
CA ASP A 233 -33.48 -66.92 9.42
C ASP A 233 -32.88 -66.32 8.13
N GLY A 234 -33.68 -66.22 7.07
CA GLY A 234 -33.23 -65.50 5.86
C GLY A 234 -33.00 -64.02 6.17
N ILE A 235 -34.05 -63.38 6.68
CA ILE A 235 -34.08 -62.01 7.17
C ILE A 235 -34.80 -61.99 8.53
N GLN A 236 -34.20 -61.36 9.52
CA GLN A 236 -34.83 -61.09 10.82
C GLN A 236 -34.82 -59.59 11.11
N LEU A 237 -36.01 -59.03 11.35
CA LEU A 237 -36.21 -57.66 11.83
C LEU A 237 -36.71 -57.69 13.29
N ASP A 238 -36.02 -56.97 14.17
CA ASP A 238 -36.30 -56.88 15.62
C ASP A 238 -36.32 -55.41 16.10
N GLY A 239 -36.91 -55.15 17.26
CA GLY A 239 -37.03 -53.81 17.84
C GLY A 239 -37.86 -52.84 17.00
N ASN A 240 -37.49 -51.56 16.97
CA ASN A 240 -38.18 -50.57 16.15
C ASN A 240 -37.80 -50.68 14.65
N TYR A 241 -38.70 -51.18 13.80
CA TYR A 241 -38.48 -51.30 12.34
C TYR A 241 -39.54 -50.56 11.50
N ASN A 242 -40.07 -49.44 11.99
CA ASN A 242 -41.14 -48.71 11.29
C ASN A 242 -40.71 -48.20 9.89
N GLY A 243 -41.59 -48.38 8.90
CA GLY A 243 -41.39 -47.90 7.53
C GLY A 243 -40.45 -48.77 6.71
N PHE A 244 -40.47 -50.09 6.89
CA PHE A 244 -39.66 -51.00 6.07
C PHE A 244 -40.29 -51.27 4.69
N HIS A 245 -39.45 -51.51 3.69
CA HIS A 245 -39.84 -51.93 2.34
C HIS A 245 -38.94 -53.07 1.88
N ILE A 246 -39.50 -54.27 1.75
CA ILE A 246 -38.81 -55.45 1.23
C ILE A 246 -39.42 -55.76 -0.11
N HIS A 247 -38.63 -55.66 -1.19
CA HIS A 247 -39.13 -55.85 -2.54
C HIS A 247 -38.19 -56.59 -3.49
N HIS A 248 -38.77 -57.23 -4.51
CA HIS A 248 -38.03 -57.84 -5.63
C HIS A 248 -36.90 -58.80 -5.17
N THR A 249 -37.09 -59.45 -4.02
CA THR A 249 -36.05 -60.21 -3.33
C THR A 249 -36.40 -61.69 -3.32
N ILE A 250 -35.41 -62.54 -3.65
CA ILE A 250 -35.54 -64.00 -3.60
C ILE A 250 -34.89 -64.48 -2.31
N ILE A 251 -35.66 -65.17 -1.46
CA ILE A 251 -35.14 -65.82 -0.26
C ILE A 251 -35.40 -67.32 -0.36
N ASP A 252 -34.32 -68.08 -0.50
CA ASP A 252 -34.34 -69.53 -0.67
C ASP A 252 -33.78 -70.25 0.57
N ARG A 253 -34.67 -70.99 1.24
CA ARG A 253 -34.40 -71.80 2.42
C ARG A 253 -34.57 -73.30 2.16
N THR A 254 -34.47 -73.76 0.91
CA THR A 254 -34.56 -75.19 0.53
C THR A 254 -33.47 -76.06 1.16
N ASN A 255 -32.26 -75.51 1.32
CA ASN A 255 -31.07 -76.23 1.80
C ASN A 255 -30.69 -75.96 3.27
N GLY A 256 -31.58 -75.34 4.07
CA GLY A 256 -31.31 -74.92 5.45
C GLY A 256 -31.66 -75.98 6.52
N ALA A 257 -31.00 -75.88 7.69
CA ALA A 257 -31.32 -76.69 8.88
C ALA A 257 -32.08 -75.88 9.95
N GLY A 258 -32.95 -76.56 10.72
CA GLY A 258 -33.69 -76.02 11.88
C GLY A 258 -35.01 -75.29 11.54
N ASN A 259 -35.99 -75.35 12.46
CA ASN A 259 -37.31 -74.70 12.36
C ASN A 259 -37.20 -73.16 12.34
N LYS A 260 -37.02 -72.56 11.15
CA LYS A 260 -36.74 -71.12 10.94
C LYS A 260 -37.55 -70.52 9.78
N PHE A 261 -37.45 -69.21 9.54
CA PHE A 261 -38.24 -68.44 8.58
C PHE A 261 -37.39 -67.92 7.42
N ASN A 262 -38.02 -67.62 6.28
CA ASN A 262 -37.39 -66.84 5.22
C ASN A 262 -37.32 -65.36 5.65
N LEU A 263 -38.40 -64.87 6.26
CA LEU A 263 -38.49 -63.55 6.86
C LEU A 263 -39.25 -63.64 8.19
N ILE A 264 -38.68 -63.05 9.24
CA ILE A 264 -39.35 -62.90 10.52
C ILE A 264 -39.32 -61.43 10.97
N LEU A 265 -40.48 -60.93 11.38
CA LEU A 265 -40.67 -59.65 12.04
C LEU A 265 -41.01 -59.97 13.50
N ASN A 266 -39.98 -60.11 14.34
CA ASN A 266 -40.09 -60.59 15.72
C ASN A 266 -39.40 -59.62 16.65
N SER A 267 -40.16 -59.11 17.62
CA SER A 267 -39.66 -58.16 18.59
C SER A 267 -40.25 -58.36 19.99
N ALA A 268 -39.46 -57.98 21.00
CA ALA A 268 -39.92 -57.91 22.39
C ALA A 268 -41.04 -56.86 22.58
N PRO A 269 -41.94 -57.01 23.57
CA PRO A 269 -43.02 -56.04 23.83
C PRO A 269 -42.54 -54.59 23.97
N GLY A 270 -43.25 -53.63 23.36
CA GLY A 270 -42.98 -52.19 23.50
C GLY A 270 -42.82 -51.43 22.18
N THR A 271 -41.57 -51.16 21.77
CA THR A 271 -41.22 -50.16 20.73
C THR A 271 -41.65 -50.50 19.30
N SER A 272 -42.05 -51.74 19.05
CA SER A 272 -42.29 -52.33 17.72
C SER A 272 -43.77 -52.57 17.41
N ASP A 273 -44.64 -52.32 18.40
CA ASP A 273 -46.09 -52.60 18.34
C ASP A 273 -46.83 -51.76 17.27
N ASN A 274 -46.18 -50.72 16.73
CA ASN A 274 -46.71 -49.83 15.69
C ASN A 274 -45.93 -49.89 14.37
N ALA A 275 -45.08 -50.89 14.17
CA ALA A 275 -44.28 -50.94 12.95
C ALA A 275 -45.15 -51.12 11.70
N THR A 276 -44.97 -50.24 10.72
CA THR A 276 -45.58 -50.30 9.38
C THR A 276 -44.54 -50.75 8.35
N GLY A 277 -44.98 -51.30 7.22
CA GLY A 277 -44.07 -51.63 6.11
C GLY A 277 -44.74 -52.42 4.99
N ILE A 278 -44.00 -52.60 3.90
CA ILE A 278 -44.46 -53.27 2.67
C ILE A 278 -43.53 -54.44 2.35
N ILE A 279 -44.13 -55.60 2.05
CA ILE A 279 -43.45 -56.78 1.49
C ILE A 279 -44.07 -57.04 0.11
N GLU A 280 -43.31 -56.84 -0.96
CA GLU A 280 -43.85 -57.01 -2.32
C GLU A 280 -42.90 -57.57 -3.38
N TYR A 281 -43.44 -58.24 -4.40
CA TYR A 281 -42.63 -58.82 -5.49
C TYR A 281 -41.51 -59.78 -5.01
N CYS A 282 -41.65 -60.35 -3.81
CA CYS A 282 -40.66 -61.27 -3.26
C CYS A 282 -41.02 -62.72 -3.57
N THR A 283 -39.99 -63.55 -3.71
CA THR A 283 -40.13 -65.00 -3.86
C THR A 283 -39.54 -65.70 -2.65
N PHE A 284 -40.38 -66.37 -1.87
CA PHE A 284 -39.99 -67.14 -0.71
C PHE A 284 -40.03 -68.63 -1.05
N ILE A 285 -38.88 -69.28 -1.09
CA ILE A 285 -38.76 -70.72 -1.41
C ILE A 285 -38.42 -71.47 -0.12
N ASN A 286 -39.30 -72.40 0.28
CA ASN A 286 -39.23 -73.10 1.55
C ASN A 286 -38.82 -74.56 1.36
N GLY A 287 -37.85 -75.01 2.15
CA GLY A 287 -37.56 -76.43 2.36
C GLY A 287 -38.38 -77.01 3.52
N SER A 288 -38.28 -78.33 3.73
CA SER A 288 -39.03 -79.06 4.77
C SER A 288 -38.76 -78.62 6.21
N ASN A 289 -37.66 -77.90 6.44
CA ASN A 289 -37.22 -77.46 7.76
C ASN A 289 -37.70 -76.03 8.11
N VAL A 290 -38.40 -75.33 7.20
CA VAL A 290 -38.89 -73.97 7.43
C VAL A 290 -40.19 -74.00 8.27
N ALA A 291 -40.28 -73.22 9.35
CA ALA A 291 -41.48 -73.17 10.19
C ALA A 291 -42.64 -72.43 9.47
N ALA A 292 -42.34 -71.26 8.91
CA ALA A 292 -43.17 -70.55 7.94
C ALA A 292 -42.27 -69.72 7.01
N ALA A 293 -42.71 -69.37 5.80
CA ALA A 293 -41.92 -68.51 4.93
C ALA A 293 -41.78 -67.11 5.56
N VAL A 294 -42.90 -66.47 5.86
CA VAL A 294 -42.94 -65.17 6.51
C VAL A 294 -43.67 -65.28 7.83
N HIS A 295 -43.07 -64.76 8.91
CA HIS A 295 -43.70 -64.65 10.21
C HIS A 295 -43.74 -63.21 10.70
N ILE A 296 -44.94 -62.70 10.94
CA ILE A 296 -45.22 -61.36 11.46
C ILE A 296 -45.74 -61.53 12.88
N GLU A 297 -44.90 -61.24 13.88
CA GLU A 297 -45.26 -61.34 15.30
C GLU A 297 -45.76 -60.03 15.89
N ARG A 298 -45.34 -58.88 15.33
CA ARG A 298 -45.78 -57.52 15.70
C ARG A 298 -45.84 -56.60 14.49
N GLY A 299 -46.85 -55.74 14.43
CA GLY A 299 -46.96 -54.71 13.38
C GLY A 299 -48.37 -54.16 13.20
N ASN A 300 -48.46 -52.92 12.75
CA ASN A 300 -49.72 -52.21 12.54
C ASN A 300 -49.77 -51.70 11.10
N GLY A 301 -50.63 -52.27 10.26
CA GLY A 301 -50.77 -51.84 8.86
C GLY A 301 -49.70 -52.37 7.92
N ILE A 302 -49.14 -53.57 8.17
CA ILE A 302 -48.21 -54.19 7.23
C ILE A 302 -48.97 -54.64 5.98
N ILE A 303 -48.41 -54.30 4.81
CA ILE A 303 -48.93 -54.69 3.50
C ILE A 303 -48.06 -55.82 2.97
N THR A 304 -48.69 -56.94 2.60
CA THR A 304 -48.02 -58.09 1.95
C THR A 304 -48.72 -58.36 0.62
N ARG A 305 -48.05 -58.07 -0.49
CA ARG A 305 -48.65 -58.17 -1.82
C ARG A 305 -47.73 -58.59 -2.95
N TYR A 306 -48.28 -59.17 -4.02
CA TYR A 306 -47.49 -59.57 -5.20
C TYR A 306 -46.33 -60.54 -4.89
N ASN A 307 -46.40 -61.29 -3.79
CA ASN A 307 -45.36 -62.24 -3.40
C ASN A 307 -45.71 -63.67 -3.83
N THR A 308 -44.67 -64.47 -4.06
CA THR A 308 -44.79 -65.91 -4.30
C THR A 308 -44.22 -66.68 -3.11
N PHE A 309 -45.08 -67.46 -2.45
CA PHE A 309 -44.74 -68.39 -1.38
C PHE A 309 -44.71 -69.80 -1.96
N GLN A 310 -43.53 -70.42 -2.00
CA GLN A 310 -43.31 -71.73 -2.61
C GLN A 310 -42.72 -72.70 -1.59
N GLY A 311 -43.14 -73.96 -1.64
CA GLY A 311 -42.53 -75.06 -0.85
C GLY A 311 -43.50 -75.65 0.16
N ASN A 312 -43.09 -76.67 0.91
CA ASN A 312 -43.99 -77.57 1.64
C ASN A 312 -44.29 -77.19 3.11
N THR A 313 -44.17 -75.91 3.47
CA THR A 313 -44.37 -75.42 4.84
C THR A 313 -45.43 -74.31 4.87
N LEU A 314 -45.66 -73.67 6.03
CA LEU A 314 -46.63 -72.56 6.13
C LEU A 314 -46.13 -71.35 5.32
N GLY A 315 -46.97 -70.74 4.49
CA GLY A 315 -46.59 -69.58 3.69
C GLY A 315 -46.40 -68.31 4.54
N LEU A 316 -47.48 -67.79 5.10
CA LEU A 316 -47.49 -66.57 5.88
C LEU A 316 -48.15 -66.82 7.24
N ARG A 317 -47.50 -66.37 8.32
CA ARG A 317 -48.02 -66.48 9.68
C ARG A 317 -48.07 -65.12 10.35
N ILE A 318 -49.27 -64.66 10.67
CA ILE A 318 -49.53 -63.45 11.45
C ILE A 318 -49.94 -63.86 12.87
N ALA A 319 -49.17 -63.41 13.86
CA ALA A 319 -49.39 -63.69 15.28
C ALA A 319 -49.18 -62.44 16.15
N GLY A 320 -49.62 -62.47 17.42
CA GLY A 320 -49.31 -61.46 18.45
C GLY A 320 -50.42 -60.44 18.77
N ALA A 321 -50.46 -59.98 20.05
CA ALA A 321 -51.50 -59.09 20.61
C ALA A 321 -51.52 -57.68 20.02
N TYR A 322 -50.41 -57.26 19.43
CA TYR A 322 -50.19 -55.91 18.93
C TYR A 322 -50.09 -55.90 17.40
N THR A 323 -50.54 -56.99 16.77
CA THR A 323 -50.57 -57.12 15.32
C THR A 323 -51.95 -56.74 14.81
N SER A 324 -52.06 -55.66 14.06
CA SER A 324 -53.38 -55.14 13.64
C SER A 324 -53.37 -54.49 12.25
N ASN A 325 -54.55 -54.35 11.64
CA ASN A 325 -54.78 -53.61 10.40
C ASN A 325 -53.96 -54.09 9.17
N ASN A 326 -53.44 -55.32 9.19
CA ASN A 326 -52.62 -55.84 8.10
C ASN A 326 -53.45 -56.11 6.85
N LEU A 327 -52.86 -55.87 5.69
CA LEU A 327 -53.47 -56.09 4.38
C LEU A 327 -52.63 -57.10 3.60
N ILE A 328 -53.20 -58.29 3.38
CA ILE A 328 -52.57 -59.37 2.63
C ILE A 328 -53.35 -59.54 1.34
N HIS A 329 -52.76 -59.14 0.20
CA HIS A 329 -53.48 -59.23 -1.06
C HIS A 329 -52.62 -59.60 -2.25
N ASN A 330 -53.21 -60.25 -3.26
CA ASN A 330 -52.52 -60.53 -4.52
C ASN A 330 -51.23 -61.36 -4.32
N ASN A 331 -51.21 -62.32 -3.41
CA ASN A 331 -50.09 -63.26 -3.25
C ASN A 331 -50.44 -64.64 -3.81
N ILE A 332 -49.40 -65.41 -4.14
CA ILE A 332 -49.49 -66.80 -4.58
C ILE A 332 -48.91 -67.70 -3.48
N PHE A 333 -49.70 -68.68 -3.04
CA PHE A 333 -49.28 -69.77 -2.15
C PHE A 333 -49.27 -71.08 -2.93
N TYR A 334 -48.08 -71.57 -3.27
CA TYR A 334 -47.86 -72.69 -4.17
C TYR A 334 -47.19 -73.88 -3.45
N ASN A 335 -47.89 -75.02 -3.41
CA ASN A 335 -47.47 -76.26 -2.74
C ASN A 335 -47.21 -76.14 -1.22
N CYS A 336 -47.73 -75.10 -0.56
CA CYS A 336 -47.61 -74.90 0.89
C CYS A 336 -48.29 -75.99 1.70
N SER A 337 -47.77 -76.31 2.90
CA SER A 337 -48.53 -77.15 3.84
C SER A 337 -49.75 -76.39 4.33
N SER A 338 -49.61 -75.10 4.63
CA SER A 338 -50.69 -74.17 4.92
C SER A 338 -50.41 -72.83 4.24
N GLY A 339 -51.45 -72.08 3.86
CA GLY A 339 -51.29 -70.79 3.17
C GLY A 339 -51.00 -69.65 4.16
N ILE A 340 -52.06 -69.11 4.75
CA ILE A 340 -52.03 -68.02 5.73
C ILE A 340 -52.55 -68.52 7.08
N GLY A 341 -51.81 -68.24 8.15
CA GLY A 341 -52.24 -68.42 9.52
C GLY A 341 -52.37 -67.10 10.26
N ILE A 342 -53.52 -66.83 10.88
CA ILE A 342 -53.79 -65.59 11.62
C ILE A 342 -54.21 -65.96 13.04
N GLY A 343 -53.27 -66.02 13.98
CA GLY A 343 -53.58 -66.58 15.28
C GLY A 343 -52.38 -66.85 16.17
N TYR A 344 -52.62 -67.59 17.25
CA TYR A 344 -51.80 -67.53 18.46
C TYR A 344 -50.59 -68.47 18.49
N THR A 345 -49.52 -68.07 19.20
CA THR A 345 -48.35 -68.93 19.56
C THR A 345 -48.19 -69.12 21.07
N TYR A 346 -48.61 -68.16 21.92
CA TYR A 346 -48.27 -68.14 23.35
C TYR A 346 -49.41 -67.63 24.26
N PRO A 347 -49.91 -68.41 25.25
CA PRO A 347 -51.05 -68.15 26.17
C PRO A 347 -51.33 -66.71 26.64
N SER A 348 -50.36 -65.79 26.70
CA SER A 348 -50.41 -64.52 27.43
C SER A 348 -50.53 -63.19 26.63
N VAL A 349 -50.50 -63.19 25.29
CA VAL A 349 -50.47 -61.98 24.44
C VAL A 349 -51.44 -62.07 23.26
N GLY A 350 -52.71 -61.66 23.45
CA GLY A 350 -53.93 -61.60 22.58
C GLY A 350 -53.87 -61.77 21.02
N PRO A 351 -55.01 -61.82 20.31
CA PRO A 351 -55.04 -62.24 18.91
C PRO A 351 -54.88 -61.05 17.92
N ALA A 352 -54.32 -61.29 16.72
CA ALA A 352 -54.07 -60.23 15.72
C ALA A 352 -55.37 -59.69 15.10
N THR A 353 -55.65 -58.40 15.13
CA THR A 353 -57.00 -57.84 14.80
C THR A 353 -57.09 -57.14 13.44
N ASN A 354 -58.30 -57.02 12.87
CA ASN A 354 -58.59 -56.28 11.63
C ASN A 354 -57.68 -56.66 10.43
N THR A 355 -57.31 -57.94 10.32
CA THR A 355 -56.50 -58.41 9.19
C THR A 355 -57.41 -58.68 7.99
N LYS A 356 -57.00 -58.16 6.83
CA LYS A 356 -57.70 -58.23 5.55
C LYS A 356 -56.94 -59.15 4.60
N VAL A 357 -57.62 -60.13 4.01
CA VAL A 357 -57.03 -61.16 3.13
C VAL A 357 -57.78 -61.20 1.80
N TYR A 358 -57.22 -60.60 0.76
CA TYR A 358 -57.94 -60.34 -0.49
C TYR A 358 -57.21 -60.84 -1.75
N ASN A 359 -57.93 -61.34 -2.75
CA ASN A 359 -57.35 -61.64 -4.07
C ASN A 359 -56.11 -62.57 -4.04
N ASN A 360 -55.98 -63.49 -3.09
CA ASN A 360 -54.84 -64.42 -3.04
C ASN A 360 -55.15 -65.75 -3.75
N VAL A 361 -54.13 -66.37 -4.34
CA VAL A 361 -54.18 -67.74 -4.91
C VAL A 361 -53.62 -68.72 -3.91
N PHE A 362 -54.37 -69.77 -3.59
CA PHE A 362 -53.88 -70.94 -2.88
C PHE A 362 -53.94 -72.14 -3.82
N TYR A 363 -52.79 -72.59 -4.30
CA TYR A 363 -52.66 -73.69 -5.26
C TYR A 363 -51.89 -74.86 -4.65
N ARG A 364 -52.55 -76.02 -4.57
CA ARG A 364 -52.03 -77.26 -3.97
C ARG A 364 -51.59 -77.09 -2.51
N VAL A 365 -52.35 -76.31 -1.75
CA VAL A 365 -52.12 -76.19 -0.31
C VAL A 365 -52.76 -77.37 0.42
N SER A 366 -51.95 -78.11 1.20
CA SER A 366 -52.32 -79.46 1.69
C SER A 366 -53.07 -79.49 3.03
N ASN A 367 -53.06 -78.42 3.82
CA ASN A 367 -53.77 -78.33 5.10
C ASN A 367 -54.75 -77.15 5.05
N TYR A 368 -54.51 -76.07 5.79
CA TYR A 368 -55.41 -74.90 5.77
C TYR A 368 -54.88 -73.85 4.81
N HIS A 369 -55.72 -73.34 3.92
CA HIS A 369 -55.35 -72.21 3.05
C HIS A 369 -55.36 -70.93 3.86
N ILE A 370 -56.41 -70.72 4.67
CA ILE A 370 -56.48 -69.66 5.67
C ILE A 370 -56.97 -70.30 6.96
N TRP A 371 -56.21 -70.18 8.04
CA TRP A 371 -56.69 -70.54 9.37
C TRP A 371 -56.59 -69.36 10.31
N VAL A 372 -57.57 -69.24 11.21
CA VAL A 372 -57.65 -68.12 12.16
C VAL A 372 -57.94 -68.65 13.56
N ASP A 373 -57.38 -68.00 14.57
CA ASP A 373 -57.64 -68.29 15.98
C ASP A 373 -58.01 -67.01 16.75
N LYS A 374 -59.18 -67.03 17.42
CA LYS A 374 -59.71 -65.98 18.33
C LYS A 374 -59.78 -64.54 17.77
N THR A 375 -59.77 -64.33 16.45
CA THR A 375 -59.80 -62.97 15.86
C THR A 375 -60.76 -62.81 14.68
N ASN A 376 -60.97 -61.55 14.30
CA ASN A 376 -61.75 -61.12 13.16
C ASN A 376 -60.90 -61.00 11.90
N VAL A 377 -61.32 -61.69 10.84
CA VAL A 377 -60.69 -61.64 9.52
C VAL A 377 -61.74 -61.31 8.47
N ASP A 378 -61.38 -60.40 7.56
CA ASP A 378 -62.14 -60.10 6.35
C ASP A 378 -61.44 -60.76 5.16
N SER A 379 -62.06 -61.79 4.61
CA SER A 379 -61.52 -62.60 3.52
C SER A 379 -62.41 -62.49 2.28
N ARG A 380 -61.85 -61.97 1.18
CA ARG A 380 -62.60 -61.67 -0.05
C ARG A 380 -61.85 -62.11 -1.30
N ASN A 381 -62.58 -62.58 -2.31
CA ASN A 381 -62.05 -62.83 -3.65
C ASN A 381 -60.81 -63.77 -3.72
N ASN A 382 -60.56 -64.60 -2.71
CA ASN A 382 -59.45 -65.56 -2.76
C ASN A 382 -59.87 -66.83 -3.50
N ILE A 383 -58.90 -67.52 -4.11
CA ILE A 383 -59.12 -68.80 -4.76
C ILE A 383 -58.40 -69.92 -4.04
N HIS A 384 -59.15 -70.95 -3.74
CA HIS A 384 -58.74 -72.09 -2.95
C HIS A 384 -58.77 -73.36 -3.80
N LEU A 385 -57.62 -73.75 -4.38
CA LEU A 385 -57.47 -75.02 -5.08
C LEU A 385 -56.57 -75.97 -4.30
N ARG A 386 -57.17 -77.02 -3.74
CA ARG A 386 -56.44 -78.15 -3.13
C ARG A 386 -55.86 -79.06 -4.20
N GLY A 387 -54.90 -79.89 -3.81
CA GLY A 387 -54.36 -80.94 -4.67
C GLY A 387 -55.33 -82.11 -4.80
N THR A 388 -54.84 -83.32 -4.59
CA THR A 388 -55.64 -84.55 -4.63
C THR A 388 -56.28 -84.90 -3.28
N ASP A 389 -56.04 -84.10 -2.25
CA ASP A 389 -56.50 -84.30 -0.87
C ASP A 389 -57.77 -83.49 -0.56
N ASN A 390 -58.70 -84.08 0.20
CA ASN A 390 -59.91 -83.42 0.67
C ASN A 390 -59.66 -82.73 2.02
N GLY A 391 -60.10 -81.49 2.18
CA GLY A 391 -59.96 -80.78 3.45
C GLY A 391 -60.54 -79.36 3.48
N VAL A 392 -60.54 -78.77 4.67
CA VAL A 392 -61.10 -77.44 4.91
C VAL A 392 -60.09 -76.37 4.47
N ALA A 393 -60.45 -75.58 3.46
CA ALA A 393 -59.59 -74.50 2.96
C ALA A 393 -59.54 -73.32 3.94
N ILE A 394 -60.67 -73.00 4.55
CA ILE A 394 -60.79 -71.89 5.50
C ILE A 394 -61.29 -72.40 6.85
N TYR A 395 -60.50 -72.24 7.93
CA TYR A 395 -60.81 -72.83 9.24
C TYR A 395 -60.65 -71.86 10.43
N ASN A 396 -61.63 -71.82 11.34
CA ASN A 396 -61.64 -70.98 12.55
C ASN A 396 -61.54 -71.81 13.83
N TYR A 397 -60.43 -71.74 14.55
CA TYR A 397 -60.20 -72.50 15.79
C TYR A 397 -60.82 -71.87 17.05
N GLY A 398 -61.02 -70.55 17.07
CA GLY A 398 -61.15 -69.80 18.32
C GLY A 398 -62.41 -68.96 18.51
N GLY A 399 -63.40 -69.10 17.63
CA GLY A 399 -64.70 -68.43 17.79
C GLY A 399 -64.74 -66.92 17.48
N GLY A 400 -63.72 -66.38 16.79
CA GLY A 400 -63.75 -65.01 16.27
C GLY A 400 -64.75 -64.83 15.11
N SER A 401 -65.16 -63.59 14.80
CA SER A 401 -66.12 -63.31 13.72
C SER A 401 -65.43 -63.22 12.36
N TRP A 402 -65.96 -63.90 11.33
CA TRP A 402 -65.38 -63.85 9.99
C TRP A 402 -66.33 -63.22 8.99
N THR A 403 -65.79 -62.32 8.17
CA THR A 403 -66.46 -61.83 6.98
C THR A 403 -65.85 -62.54 5.77
N ILE A 404 -66.60 -63.45 5.16
CA ILE A 404 -66.16 -64.20 3.98
C ILE A 404 -67.08 -63.81 2.82
N ARG A 405 -66.54 -63.27 1.72
CA ARG A 405 -67.33 -62.91 0.53
C ARG A 405 -66.60 -63.31 -0.76
N ASN A 406 -67.32 -63.80 -1.76
CA ASN A 406 -66.81 -63.98 -3.12
C ASN A 406 -65.55 -64.87 -3.25
N ASN A 407 -65.31 -65.82 -2.34
CA ASN A 407 -64.17 -66.76 -2.45
C ASN A 407 -64.55 -67.96 -3.33
N CYS A 408 -63.64 -68.41 -4.20
CA CYS A 408 -63.83 -69.61 -5.03
C CYS A 408 -63.11 -70.81 -4.43
N TYR A 409 -63.77 -71.97 -4.40
CA TYR A 409 -63.25 -73.22 -3.86
C TYR A 409 -63.28 -74.30 -4.94
N GLY A 410 -62.14 -74.96 -5.14
CA GLY A 410 -62.08 -76.19 -5.93
C GLY A 410 -62.97 -77.29 -5.34
N THR A 411 -63.30 -78.30 -6.13
CA THR A 411 -64.25 -79.36 -5.74
C THR A 411 -63.77 -80.20 -4.56
N SER A 412 -62.45 -80.28 -4.34
CA SER A 412 -61.84 -80.98 -3.20
C SER A 412 -61.65 -80.09 -1.97
N ALA A 413 -61.91 -78.78 -2.09
CA ALA A 413 -61.79 -77.81 -1.01
C ALA A 413 -63.17 -77.51 -0.40
N THR A 414 -63.29 -77.60 0.92
CA THR A 414 -64.51 -77.20 1.62
C THR A 414 -64.35 -75.85 2.30
N ALA A 415 -65.42 -75.05 2.27
CA ALA A 415 -65.56 -73.89 3.16
C ALA A 415 -65.84 -74.40 4.58
N GLY A 416 -65.16 -73.87 5.60
CA GLY A 416 -65.43 -74.21 7.00
C GLY A 416 -66.80 -73.69 7.48
N THR A 417 -67.42 -74.39 8.44
CA THR A 417 -68.69 -74.03 9.10
C THR A 417 -68.53 -72.86 10.10
N PRO A 418 -69.58 -72.06 10.38
CA PRO A 418 -69.80 -70.75 9.77
C PRO A 418 -69.25 -69.55 10.59
N GLY A 419 -68.60 -68.63 9.89
CA GLY A 419 -68.71 -67.19 10.17
C GLY A 419 -69.88 -66.59 9.37
N THR A 420 -70.29 -65.35 9.65
CA THR A 420 -71.51 -64.69 9.12
C THR A 420 -71.48 -64.30 7.63
N GLY A 421 -70.66 -64.99 6.82
CA GLY A 421 -70.48 -64.71 5.38
C GLY A 421 -71.40 -65.52 4.47
N SER A 422 -71.96 -64.85 3.46
CA SER A 422 -72.78 -65.43 2.39
C SER A 422 -71.94 -65.78 1.14
N ASN A 423 -72.29 -66.90 0.49
CA ASN A 423 -71.93 -67.33 -0.88
C ASN A 423 -70.47 -67.77 -1.20
N PRO A 424 -70.00 -68.95 -0.75
CA PRO A 424 -68.86 -69.63 -1.37
C PRO A 424 -69.24 -70.23 -2.74
N VAL A 425 -68.30 -70.19 -3.68
CA VAL A 425 -68.52 -70.74 -5.04
C VAL A 425 -67.70 -72.01 -5.19
N THR A 426 -68.37 -73.16 -5.35
CA THR A 426 -67.69 -74.44 -5.54
C THR A 426 -67.58 -74.78 -7.03
N GLY A 427 -66.34 -74.80 -7.52
CA GLY A 427 -65.96 -75.17 -8.88
C GLY A 427 -64.44 -75.12 -9.04
N ASN A 428 -63.86 -76.08 -9.75
CA ASN A 428 -62.40 -76.13 -9.94
C ASN A 428 -61.92 -74.91 -10.72
N PRO A 429 -61.11 -74.00 -10.13
CA PRO A 429 -60.47 -72.93 -10.89
C PRO A 429 -59.63 -73.53 -12.02
N LEU A 430 -59.81 -72.99 -13.23
CA LEU A 430 -59.00 -73.32 -14.39
C LEU A 430 -57.95 -72.24 -14.57
N PHE A 431 -56.68 -72.56 -14.37
CA PHE A 431 -55.56 -71.62 -14.51
C PHE A 431 -54.91 -71.72 -15.90
N VAL A 432 -54.28 -70.64 -16.40
CA VAL A 432 -53.62 -70.60 -17.72
C VAL A 432 -52.40 -71.52 -17.78
N ASN A 433 -51.39 -71.31 -16.92
CA ASN A 433 -50.21 -72.17 -16.85
C ASN A 433 -49.65 -72.27 -15.42
N PRO A 434 -50.34 -72.97 -14.50
CA PRO A 434 -49.94 -73.03 -13.10
C PRO A 434 -48.58 -73.72 -12.87
N ALA A 435 -48.11 -74.54 -13.82
CA ALA A 435 -46.77 -75.15 -13.76
C ALA A 435 -45.65 -74.14 -14.05
N GLY A 436 -45.93 -73.09 -14.83
CA GLY A 436 -45.05 -71.95 -15.07
C GLY A 436 -45.27 -70.78 -14.11
N TYR A 437 -45.94 -71.01 -12.97
CA TYR A 437 -46.34 -69.99 -11.98
C TYR A 437 -47.35 -68.95 -12.47
N ASP A 438 -47.98 -69.19 -13.61
CA ASP A 438 -49.06 -68.37 -14.14
C ASP A 438 -50.42 -68.87 -13.59
N PHE A 439 -50.99 -68.09 -12.67
CA PHE A 439 -52.26 -68.39 -12.00
C PHE A 439 -53.43 -67.50 -12.47
N HIS A 440 -53.36 -66.96 -13.69
CA HIS A 440 -54.52 -66.33 -14.30
C HIS A 440 -55.64 -67.34 -14.50
N LEU A 441 -56.92 -66.96 -14.30
CA LEU A 441 -58.02 -67.86 -14.60
C LEU A 441 -58.34 -67.82 -16.10
N GLN A 442 -58.47 -68.99 -16.71
CA GLN A 442 -59.04 -69.11 -18.04
C GLN A 442 -60.46 -68.50 -18.05
N SER A 443 -60.86 -67.86 -19.14
CA SER A 443 -62.19 -67.22 -19.27
C SER A 443 -63.37 -68.19 -19.05
N SER A 444 -63.15 -69.49 -19.25
CA SER A 444 -64.11 -70.57 -19.00
C SER A 444 -64.14 -71.06 -17.55
N SER A 445 -63.28 -70.53 -16.67
CA SER A 445 -63.15 -70.99 -15.29
C SER A 445 -64.49 -70.89 -14.54
N PRO A 446 -64.91 -71.95 -13.82
CA PRO A 446 -66.09 -71.91 -12.96
C PRO A 446 -66.07 -70.81 -11.90
N CYS A 447 -64.90 -70.30 -11.53
CA CYS A 447 -64.77 -69.16 -10.62
C CYS A 447 -65.21 -67.82 -11.23
N ILE A 448 -65.54 -67.79 -12.53
CA ILE A 448 -66.02 -66.60 -13.26
C ILE A 448 -67.49 -66.77 -13.62
N ASN A 449 -67.87 -67.94 -14.14
CA ASN A 449 -69.13 -68.11 -14.89
C ASN A 449 -70.31 -68.74 -14.10
N LYS A 450 -70.19 -69.03 -12.79
CA LYS A 450 -71.21 -69.80 -12.03
C LYS A 450 -72.29 -68.97 -11.29
N GLY A 451 -72.87 -67.96 -11.95
CA GLY A 451 -74.09 -67.25 -11.50
C GLY A 451 -73.89 -66.04 -10.58
N VAL A 452 -74.99 -65.34 -10.27
CA VAL A 452 -75.10 -64.01 -9.57
C VAL A 452 -74.40 -63.89 -8.21
N ASN A 453 -73.84 -64.97 -7.68
CA ASN A 453 -73.21 -65.05 -6.37
C ASN A 453 -71.69 -65.25 -6.42
N VAL A 454 -71.07 -65.26 -7.62
CA VAL A 454 -69.61 -65.32 -7.80
C VAL A 454 -69.07 -63.91 -8.10
N GLY A 455 -68.81 -63.13 -7.06
CA GLY A 455 -68.44 -61.71 -7.18
C GLY A 455 -66.96 -61.41 -7.38
N ILE A 456 -66.15 -62.33 -7.93
CA ILE A 456 -64.75 -62.05 -8.34
C ILE A 456 -64.73 -61.15 -9.60
N SER A 457 -65.89 -60.71 -10.08
CA SER A 457 -66.01 -59.71 -11.14
C SER A 457 -65.68 -58.29 -10.67
N HIS A 458 -65.26 -58.08 -9.42
CA HIS A 458 -64.81 -56.78 -8.93
C HIS A 458 -63.55 -56.94 -8.05
N ASP A 459 -62.59 -56.02 -8.18
CA ASP A 459 -61.35 -56.00 -7.43
C ASP A 459 -61.56 -55.60 -5.95
N ILE A 460 -60.46 -55.41 -5.22
CA ILE A 460 -60.45 -55.00 -3.80
C ILE A 460 -61.11 -53.62 -3.57
N GLU A 461 -61.10 -52.73 -4.58
CA GLU A 461 -61.65 -51.38 -4.55
C GLU A 461 -63.12 -51.34 -5.02
N GLY A 462 -63.65 -52.47 -5.50
CA GLY A 462 -65.01 -52.57 -6.03
C GLY A 462 -65.11 -52.17 -7.50
N THR A 463 -63.99 -52.10 -8.23
CA THR A 463 -63.94 -51.86 -9.67
C THR A 463 -64.22 -53.16 -10.41
N SER A 464 -65.07 -53.13 -11.44
CA SER A 464 -65.41 -54.33 -12.20
C SER A 464 -64.20 -54.90 -12.96
N ILE A 465 -63.83 -56.16 -12.68
CA ILE A 465 -62.84 -56.94 -13.42
C ILE A 465 -63.44 -57.35 -14.77
N PHE A 466 -62.77 -56.96 -15.86
CA PHE A 466 -63.24 -57.14 -17.24
C PHE A 466 -63.32 -58.63 -17.61
N GLN A 467 -64.50 -59.13 -18.00
CA GLN A 467 -64.71 -60.57 -18.26
C GLN A 467 -64.26 -61.08 -19.65
N GLY A 468 -63.62 -60.23 -20.45
CA GLY A 468 -63.18 -60.52 -21.83
C GLY A 468 -61.74 -61.01 -21.98
N SER A 469 -60.88 -60.78 -20.99
CA SER A 469 -59.55 -61.38 -20.84
C SER A 469 -59.56 -62.32 -19.62
N ALA A 470 -58.63 -63.27 -19.56
CA ALA A 470 -58.50 -64.24 -18.46
C ALA A 470 -58.63 -63.54 -17.08
N PRO A 471 -59.73 -63.73 -16.33
CA PRO A 471 -59.93 -63.03 -15.05
C PRO A 471 -58.87 -63.42 -14.05
N ASP A 472 -58.29 -62.45 -13.36
CA ASP A 472 -57.03 -62.67 -12.67
C ASP A 472 -57.09 -62.32 -11.19
N ILE A 473 -56.45 -63.17 -10.41
CA ILE A 473 -56.38 -63.13 -8.96
C ILE A 473 -54.99 -63.64 -8.55
N GLY A 474 -54.36 -63.01 -7.55
CA GLY A 474 -52.99 -63.34 -7.12
C GLY A 474 -51.94 -62.32 -7.56
N ALA A 475 -50.66 -62.73 -7.55
CA ALA A 475 -49.51 -61.86 -7.87
C ALA A 475 -49.43 -61.47 -9.35
N TYR A 476 -50.29 -62.05 -10.17
CA TYR A 476 -50.36 -61.81 -11.59
C TYR A 476 -51.35 -60.71 -12.00
N GLU A 477 -52.06 -60.05 -11.05
CA GLU A 477 -52.96 -58.89 -11.27
C GLU A 477 -52.33 -57.78 -12.15
N TYR A 478 -51.04 -57.87 -12.37
CA TYR A 478 -50.38 -57.34 -13.55
C TYR A 478 -50.78 -58.02 -14.89
N ILE A 479 -52.08 -58.00 -15.26
CA ILE A 479 -52.44 -57.97 -16.69
C ILE A 479 -52.77 -56.54 -17.10
N SER A 480 -51.90 -56.06 -17.96
CA SER A 480 -52.01 -54.86 -18.76
C SER A 480 -53.16 -54.81 -19.79
N SER A 481 -54.27 -55.50 -19.55
CA SER A 481 -55.38 -55.60 -20.51
C SER A 481 -56.76 -55.25 -19.98
N SER A 482 -56.90 -54.85 -18.71
CA SER A 482 -58.20 -54.45 -18.13
C SER A 482 -58.57 -52.98 -18.36
N GLY A 483 -58.15 -52.33 -19.45
CA GLY A 483 -58.59 -50.97 -19.81
C GLY A 483 -58.26 -49.85 -18.79
N SER A 484 -57.75 -50.20 -17.62
CA SER A 484 -57.04 -49.33 -16.70
C SER A 484 -55.61 -49.30 -17.17
N ASN A 485 -55.18 -48.10 -17.50
CA ASN A 485 -53.80 -47.75 -17.69
C ASN A 485 -52.93 -48.26 -16.53
N LEU A 486 -51.77 -48.86 -16.80
CA LEU A 486 -50.77 -49.26 -15.82
C LEU A 486 -49.53 -48.38 -16.02
N PRO A 487 -48.82 -48.01 -14.94
CA PRO A 487 -47.61 -47.22 -15.12
C PRO A 487 -46.58 -48.03 -15.94
N PRO A 488 -45.82 -47.37 -16.81
CA PRO A 488 -44.73 -48.00 -17.54
C PRO A 488 -43.69 -48.56 -16.57
N VAL A 489 -42.86 -49.49 -17.02
CA VAL A 489 -41.73 -50.05 -16.25
C VAL A 489 -40.43 -49.49 -16.78
N ILE A 490 -39.66 -48.87 -15.89
CA ILE A 490 -38.31 -48.39 -16.16
C ILE A 490 -37.38 -48.87 -15.04
N ASN A 491 -36.24 -49.44 -15.42
CA ASN A 491 -35.19 -49.85 -14.48
C ASN A 491 -34.05 -48.82 -14.46
N ASN A 492 -33.27 -48.82 -13.38
CA ASN A 492 -32.02 -48.07 -13.34
C ASN A 492 -31.11 -48.53 -14.49
N GLN A 493 -30.53 -47.56 -15.20
CA GLN A 493 -29.65 -47.82 -16.34
C GLN A 493 -28.39 -46.97 -16.21
N SER A 494 -27.33 -47.42 -16.87
CA SER A 494 -26.07 -46.67 -16.89
C SER A 494 -25.57 -46.52 -18.32
N PHE A 495 -25.18 -45.29 -18.65
CA PHE A 495 -24.54 -44.93 -19.91
C PHE A 495 -23.17 -44.31 -19.62
N SER A 496 -22.37 -44.16 -20.66
CA SER A 496 -21.08 -43.48 -20.55
C SER A 496 -20.87 -42.59 -21.76
N ILE A 497 -20.32 -41.41 -21.54
CA ILE A 497 -19.99 -40.45 -22.58
C ILE A 497 -18.68 -39.79 -22.25
N ASN A 498 -17.83 -39.56 -23.25
CA ASN A 498 -16.62 -38.78 -23.06
C ASN A 498 -16.99 -37.35 -22.69
N GLU A 499 -16.25 -36.77 -21.74
CA GLU A 499 -16.37 -35.34 -21.48
C GLU A 499 -16.08 -34.51 -22.72
N ASN A 500 -16.50 -33.24 -22.70
CA ASN A 500 -16.33 -32.31 -23.82
C ASN A 500 -16.94 -32.80 -25.15
N SER A 501 -17.77 -33.85 -25.13
CA SER A 501 -18.50 -34.31 -26.32
C SER A 501 -19.35 -33.16 -26.87
N PRO A 502 -19.33 -32.91 -28.20
CA PRO A 502 -20.07 -31.80 -28.79
C PRO A 502 -21.58 -31.87 -28.50
N ASN A 503 -22.24 -30.71 -28.47
CA ASN A 503 -23.71 -30.65 -28.38
C ASN A 503 -24.34 -31.46 -29.52
N GLY A 504 -25.34 -32.28 -29.18
CA GLY A 504 -26.01 -33.21 -30.09
C GLY A 504 -25.42 -34.62 -30.12
N THR A 505 -24.29 -34.87 -29.45
CA THR A 505 -23.72 -36.23 -29.36
C THR A 505 -24.67 -37.17 -28.61
N GLY A 506 -24.92 -38.35 -29.16
CA GLY A 506 -25.76 -39.38 -28.55
C GLY A 506 -25.07 -40.05 -27.36
N VAL A 507 -25.75 -40.10 -26.22
CA VAL A 507 -25.25 -40.72 -24.97
C VAL A 507 -25.75 -42.16 -24.85
N GLY A 508 -27.04 -42.35 -25.09
CA GLY A 508 -27.71 -43.64 -24.94
C GLY A 508 -29.21 -43.48 -25.12
N THR A 509 -29.93 -44.60 -25.21
CA THR A 509 -31.39 -44.59 -25.30
C THR A 509 -31.94 -45.27 -24.06
N VAL A 510 -32.71 -44.52 -23.26
CA VAL A 510 -33.40 -45.03 -22.09
C VAL A 510 -34.43 -46.05 -22.55
N VAL A 511 -34.29 -47.29 -22.07
CA VAL A 511 -35.23 -48.36 -22.37
C VAL A 511 -36.26 -48.43 -21.25
N ALA A 512 -37.53 -48.34 -21.62
CA ALA A 512 -38.67 -48.62 -20.76
C ALA A 512 -39.69 -49.44 -21.53
N THR A 513 -40.51 -50.19 -20.82
CA THR A 513 -41.55 -51.02 -21.40
C THR A 513 -42.88 -50.65 -20.80
N ASP A 514 -43.89 -50.45 -21.64
CA ASP A 514 -45.26 -50.34 -21.15
C ASP A 514 -45.86 -51.74 -21.05
N PRO A 515 -46.45 -52.11 -19.91
CA PRO A 515 -47.25 -53.32 -19.83
C PRO A 515 -48.39 -53.29 -20.84
N ASN A 516 -49.06 -52.15 -21.04
CA ASN A 516 -50.21 -51.97 -21.93
C ASN A 516 -49.76 -51.84 -23.39
N ALA A 517 -50.05 -52.87 -24.18
CA ALA A 517 -49.73 -52.90 -25.60
C ALA A 517 -50.40 -51.75 -26.39
N GLY A 518 -49.62 -51.06 -27.22
CA GLY A 518 -50.10 -49.99 -28.10
C GLY A 518 -50.13 -48.59 -27.48
N GLN A 519 -49.78 -48.44 -26.19
CA GLN A 519 -49.56 -47.15 -25.58
C GLN A 519 -48.20 -46.56 -25.95
N THR A 520 -48.14 -45.24 -26.06
CA THR A 520 -46.90 -44.52 -26.40
C THR A 520 -46.26 -43.96 -25.14
N LEU A 521 -44.98 -44.25 -24.96
CA LEU A 521 -44.20 -43.76 -23.83
C LEU A 521 -43.66 -42.35 -24.09
N THR A 522 -43.87 -41.47 -23.12
CA THR A 522 -43.32 -40.12 -23.07
C THR A 522 -42.25 -40.05 -21.98
N TYR A 523 -41.02 -39.75 -22.37
CA TYR A 523 -39.87 -39.67 -21.49
C TYR A 523 -39.62 -38.22 -21.06
N THR A 524 -39.39 -37.99 -19.77
CA THR A 524 -39.07 -36.68 -19.21
C THR A 524 -37.98 -36.77 -18.14
N ILE A 525 -36.99 -35.87 -18.18
CA ILE A 525 -36.04 -35.73 -17.07
C ILE A 525 -36.72 -34.88 -15.99
N VAL A 526 -36.80 -35.40 -14.77
CA VAL A 526 -37.47 -34.78 -13.62
C VAL A 526 -36.48 -33.98 -12.79
N SER A 527 -35.30 -34.55 -12.54
CA SER A 527 -34.24 -33.95 -11.74
C SER A 527 -32.88 -34.60 -12.05
N GLY A 528 -31.82 -34.08 -11.44
CA GLY A 528 -30.45 -34.58 -11.64
C GLY A 528 -29.71 -34.03 -12.86
N ASN A 529 -30.40 -33.34 -13.76
CA ASN A 529 -29.80 -32.70 -14.95
C ASN A 529 -29.26 -31.30 -14.64
N THR A 530 -28.20 -31.23 -13.83
CA THR A 530 -27.56 -29.95 -13.48
C THR A 530 -27.04 -29.23 -14.74
N ASN A 531 -27.14 -27.90 -14.74
CA ASN A 531 -26.74 -27.04 -15.87
C ASN A 531 -27.34 -27.39 -17.24
N ASN A 532 -28.46 -28.14 -17.25
CA ASN A 532 -29.09 -28.67 -18.46
C ASN A 532 -28.07 -29.42 -19.36
N ALA A 533 -27.21 -30.23 -18.76
CA ALA A 533 -26.16 -31.00 -19.45
C ALA A 533 -26.71 -31.87 -20.58
N PHE A 534 -27.89 -32.47 -20.37
CA PHE A 534 -28.52 -33.40 -21.29
C PHE A 534 -29.90 -32.95 -21.75
N THR A 535 -30.30 -33.42 -22.92
CA THR A 535 -31.69 -33.40 -23.38
C THR A 535 -32.13 -34.81 -23.74
N LEU A 536 -33.39 -35.10 -23.46
CA LEU A 536 -34.02 -36.40 -23.64
C LEU A 536 -35.13 -36.24 -24.67
N ASN A 537 -35.04 -36.99 -25.76
CA ASN A 537 -36.09 -37.04 -26.75
C ASN A 537 -37.31 -37.76 -26.14
N SER A 538 -38.42 -37.04 -26.06
CA SER A 538 -39.58 -37.50 -25.31
C SER A 538 -40.30 -38.69 -25.92
N SER A 539 -40.15 -38.99 -27.22
CA SER A 539 -40.83 -40.13 -27.86
C SER A 539 -39.93 -41.35 -28.05
N THR A 540 -38.61 -41.17 -28.04
CA THR A 540 -37.65 -42.25 -28.32
C THR A 540 -36.81 -42.66 -27.12
N GLY A 541 -36.78 -41.85 -26.05
CA GLY A 541 -35.91 -42.08 -24.89
C GLY A 541 -34.43 -41.78 -25.17
N GLN A 542 -34.08 -41.24 -26.34
CA GLN A 542 -32.70 -40.93 -26.69
C GLN A 542 -32.18 -39.73 -25.88
N ILE A 543 -31.09 -39.93 -25.15
CA ILE A 543 -30.34 -38.87 -24.47
C ILE A 543 -29.25 -38.37 -25.39
N ILE A 544 -29.17 -37.05 -25.54
CA ILE A 544 -28.06 -36.37 -26.22
C ILE A 544 -27.48 -35.27 -25.33
N VAL A 545 -26.24 -34.89 -25.61
CA VAL A 545 -25.58 -33.75 -24.95
C VAL A 545 -26.26 -32.46 -25.38
N ALA A 546 -26.76 -31.68 -24.41
CA ALA A 546 -27.36 -30.36 -24.64
C ALA A 546 -26.35 -29.23 -24.36
N ASN A 547 -25.48 -29.44 -23.37
CA ASN A 547 -24.48 -28.47 -22.95
C ASN A 547 -23.14 -29.16 -22.69
N SER A 548 -22.28 -29.15 -23.71
CA SER A 548 -20.94 -29.74 -23.70
C SER A 548 -20.08 -29.23 -22.53
N ALA A 549 -20.19 -27.95 -22.18
CA ALA A 549 -19.43 -27.39 -21.05
C ALA A 549 -19.91 -27.88 -19.68
N ALA A 550 -21.13 -28.43 -19.58
CA ALA A 550 -21.64 -29.01 -18.35
C ALA A 550 -21.18 -30.46 -18.13
N ILE A 551 -20.81 -31.18 -19.20
CA ILE A 551 -20.28 -32.55 -19.13
C ILE A 551 -18.75 -32.55 -19.01
N ASN A 552 -18.22 -31.80 -18.05
CA ASN A 552 -16.81 -31.78 -17.70
C ASN A 552 -16.59 -32.72 -16.51
N TYR A 553 -15.65 -33.67 -16.66
CA TYR A 553 -15.42 -34.73 -15.69
C TYR A 553 -14.91 -34.18 -14.35
N GLU A 554 -14.03 -33.18 -14.40
CA GLU A 554 -13.39 -32.54 -13.25
C GLU A 554 -14.42 -31.84 -12.35
N SER A 555 -15.50 -31.35 -12.95
CA SER A 555 -16.62 -30.72 -12.26
C SER A 555 -17.65 -31.74 -11.78
N ALA A 556 -17.99 -32.72 -12.63
CA ALA A 556 -18.95 -33.77 -12.33
C ALA A 556 -18.65 -35.04 -13.14
N SER A 557 -18.10 -36.06 -12.48
CA SER A 557 -17.76 -37.34 -13.11
C SER A 557 -18.97 -38.23 -13.42
N SER A 558 -20.15 -37.89 -12.90
CA SER A 558 -21.39 -38.59 -13.24
C SER A 558 -22.63 -37.72 -13.00
N PHE A 559 -23.70 -38.06 -13.71
CA PHE A 559 -25.03 -37.48 -13.52
C PHE A 559 -26.03 -38.58 -13.19
N ALA A 560 -26.75 -38.44 -12.07
CA ALA A 560 -27.84 -39.32 -11.70
C ALA A 560 -29.17 -38.67 -12.13
N LEU A 561 -29.59 -38.89 -13.37
CA LEU A 561 -30.82 -38.32 -13.91
C LEU A 561 -32.02 -39.11 -13.39
N ILE A 562 -32.96 -38.46 -12.71
CA ILE A 562 -34.26 -39.08 -12.42
C ILE A 562 -35.11 -38.92 -13.67
N VAL A 563 -35.28 -40.01 -14.41
CA VAL A 563 -36.09 -40.03 -15.64
C VAL A 563 -37.44 -40.63 -15.32
N ARG A 564 -38.49 -39.87 -15.62
CA ARG A 564 -39.88 -40.34 -15.61
C ARG A 564 -40.27 -40.80 -16.99
N VAL A 565 -40.92 -41.96 -17.04
CA VAL A 565 -41.63 -42.44 -18.22
C VAL A 565 -43.11 -42.37 -17.91
N THR A 566 -43.88 -41.81 -18.83
CA THR A 566 -45.33 -41.63 -18.71
C THR A 566 -45.99 -42.24 -19.92
N ASP A 567 -47.00 -43.07 -19.72
CA ASP A 567 -47.79 -43.63 -20.81
C ASP A 567 -48.80 -42.60 -21.37
N ASN A 568 -49.60 -42.99 -22.35
CA ASN A 568 -50.70 -42.18 -22.89
C ASN A 568 -52.09 -42.78 -22.62
N GLY A 569 -52.22 -43.70 -21.66
CA GLY A 569 -53.52 -44.25 -21.29
C GLY A 569 -54.30 -43.35 -20.34
N THR A 570 -55.49 -43.80 -19.94
CA THR A 570 -56.36 -43.03 -19.03
C THR A 570 -55.66 -42.75 -17.70
N GLY A 571 -55.46 -41.48 -17.38
CA GLY A 571 -54.79 -41.05 -16.15
C GLY A 571 -53.28 -40.73 -16.30
N ASN A 572 -52.66 -41.02 -17.45
CA ASN A 572 -51.24 -40.78 -17.73
C ASN A 572 -50.33 -41.29 -16.60
N LEU A 573 -50.31 -42.60 -16.37
CA LEU A 573 -49.54 -43.17 -15.27
C LEU A 573 -48.06 -43.15 -15.61
N TRP A 574 -47.23 -43.26 -14.57
CA TRP A 574 -45.81 -43.02 -14.71
C TRP A 574 -44.98 -43.82 -13.70
N SER A 575 -43.74 -44.06 -14.08
CA SER A 575 -42.69 -44.58 -13.20
C SER A 575 -41.41 -43.78 -13.37
N GLN A 576 -40.49 -43.94 -12.43
CA GLN A 576 -39.20 -43.26 -12.43
C GLN A 576 -38.07 -44.25 -12.16
N ALA A 577 -36.92 -44.00 -12.77
CA ALA A 577 -35.67 -44.66 -12.43
C ALA A 577 -34.52 -43.65 -12.48
N THR A 578 -33.44 -44.03 -11.80
CA THR A 578 -32.18 -43.30 -11.87
C THR A 578 -31.39 -43.79 -13.09
N ILE A 579 -31.14 -42.87 -14.02
CA ILE A 579 -30.28 -43.08 -15.19
C ILE A 579 -28.94 -42.43 -14.90
N THR A 580 -27.93 -43.26 -14.65
CA THR A 580 -26.58 -42.79 -14.36
C THR A 580 -25.82 -42.59 -15.66
N ILE A 581 -25.42 -41.35 -15.96
CA ILE A 581 -24.50 -41.05 -17.06
C ILE A 581 -23.12 -40.86 -16.45
N ASN A 582 -22.23 -41.82 -16.69
CA ASN A 582 -20.83 -41.70 -16.31
C ASN A 582 -20.12 -40.83 -17.35
N ILE A 583 -19.47 -39.77 -16.88
CA ILE A 583 -18.59 -38.97 -17.73
C ILE A 583 -17.24 -39.70 -17.75
N LEU A 584 -16.73 -39.98 -18.94
CA LEU A 584 -15.41 -40.56 -19.12
C LEU A 584 -14.42 -39.42 -19.28
N ASN A 585 -13.42 -39.37 -18.40
CA ASN A 585 -12.37 -38.39 -18.48
C ASN A 585 -11.59 -38.52 -19.79
N ILE A 586 -11.27 -37.39 -20.42
CA ILE A 586 -10.43 -37.27 -21.60
C ILE A 586 -9.33 -36.27 -21.31
N ASN A 587 -8.09 -36.66 -21.60
CA ASN A 587 -6.94 -35.78 -21.42
C ASN A 587 -7.17 -34.39 -22.04
N GLU A 588 -7.04 -33.36 -21.21
CA GLU A 588 -7.15 -31.95 -21.52
C GLU A 588 -5.76 -31.27 -21.39
N PRO A 589 -5.47 -30.24 -22.19
CA PRO A 589 -4.18 -29.59 -22.11
C PRO A 589 -3.98 -28.85 -20.77
N PRO A 590 -2.73 -28.80 -20.25
CA PRO A 590 -2.40 -28.03 -19.05
C PRO A 590 -2.85 -26.58 -19.12
N VAL A 591 -3.22 -25.99 -17.99
CA VAL A 591 -3.50 -24.57 -17.85
C VAL A 591 -2.25 -23.85 -17.33
N ILE A 592 -1.73 -22.93 -18.13
CA ILE A 592 -0.65 -22.02 -17.76
C ILE A 592 -1.03 -20.60 -18.15
N SER A 593 -0.90 -19.66 -17.21
CA SER A 593 -1.14 -18.23 -17.42
C SER A 593 0.17 -17.46 -17.52
N ASN A 594 0.10 -16.27 -18.12
CA ASN A 594 1.24 -15.34 -18.14
C ASN A 594 1.69 -15.00 -16.71
N GLN A 595 2.99 -14.99 -16.48
CA GLN A 595 3.60 -14.77 -15.17
C GLN A 595 4.75 -13.77 -15.28
N ALA A 596 5.06 -13.11 -14.16
CA ALA A 596 6.14 -12.15 -14.10
C ALA A 596 7.03 -12.42 -12.88
N PHE A 597 8.33 -12.41 -13.09
CA PHE A 597 9.35 -12.45 -12.06
C PHE A 597 10.28 -11.26 -12.21
N SER A 598 10.92 -10.87 -11.10
CA SER A 598 11.92 -9.80 -11.10
C SER A 598 13.14 -10.28 -10.31
N ILE A 599 14.31 -10.10 -10.89
CA ILE A 599 15.58 -10.44 -10.28
C ILE A 599 16.60 -9.34 -10.53
N ALA A 600 17.61 -9.27 -9.67
CA ALA A 600 18.77 -8.43 -9.85
C ALA A 600 19.71 -8.97 -10.94
N GLN A 601 20.38 -8.08 -11.68
CA GLN A 601 21.56 -8.44 -12.50
C GLN A 601 22.69 -9.00 -11.61
N ASN A 602 23.69 -9.66 -12.21
CA ASN A 602 24.87 -10.20 -11.52
C ASN A 602 24.60 -11.29 -10.45
N LEU A 603 23.41 -11.88 -10.41
CA LEU A 603 23.15 -13.05 -9.58
C LEU A 603 23.94 -14.27 -10.11
N PRO A 604 24.52 -15.10 -9.22
CA PRO A 604 25.30 -16.25 -9.63
C PRO A 604 24.45 -17.31 -10.36
N ASN A 605 25.10 -18.15 -11.16
CA ASN A 605 24.45 -19.31 -11.75
C ASN A 605 23.81 -20.18 -10.66
N GLY A 606 22.60 -20.68 -10.93
CA GLY A 606 21.80 -21.46 -9.99
C GLY A 606 20.88 -20.63 -9.10
N THR A 607 20.94 -19.29 -9.12
CA THR A 607 19.98 -18.47 -8.36
C THR A 607 18.55 -18.68 -8.85
N LEU A 608 17.63 -18.86 -7.90
CA LEU A 608 16.20 -18.97 -8.13
C LEU A 608 15.62 -17.66 -8.67
N VAL A 609 14.94 -17.73 -9.81
CA VAL A 609 14.19 -16.60 -10.40
C VAL A 609 12.72 -16.64 -9.96
N GLY A 610 12.14 -17.83 -10.00
CA GLY A 610 10.74 -18.08 -9.67
C GLY A 610 10.34 -19.49 -10.07
N THR A 611 9.17 -19.92 -9.65
CA THR A 611 8.63 -21.23 -10.01
C THR A 611 7.36 -21.02 -10.81
N VAL A 612 7.36 -21.45 -12.06
CA VAL A 612 6.21 -21.34 -12.96
C VAL A 612 5.04 -22.12 -12.39
N GLN A 613 3.93 -21.44 -12.21
CA GLN A 613 2.67 -22.06 -11.81
C GLN A 613 1.90 -22.48 -13.06
N ALA A 614 1.67 -23.79 -13.19
CA ALA A 614 0.74 -24.36 -14.13
C ALA A 614 0.00 -25.50 -13.41
N SER A 615 -1.20 -25.79 -13.86
CA SER A 615 -2.02 -26.88 -13.34
C SER A 615 -2.60 -27.65 -14.50
N ASP A 616 -2.66 -28.96 -14.37
CA ASP A 616 -3.45 -29.78 -15.26
C ASP A 616 -4.88 -29.87 -14.71
N PRO A 617 -5.93 -29.65 -15.53
CA PRO A 617 -7.30 -29.94 -15.10
C PRO A 617 -7.46 -31.43 -14.74
N ASP A 618 -6.76 -32.32 -15.45
CA ASP A 618 -6.84 -33.75 -15.19
C ASP A 618 -6.09 -34.15 -13.93
N GLN A 619 -6.83 -34.79 -13.02
CA GLN A 619 -6.28 -35.18 -11.75
C GLN A 619 -5.16 -36.22 -11.90
N GLY A 620 -3.97 -35.87 -11.40
CA GLY A 620 -2.83 -36.78 -11.31
C GLY A 620 -1.87 -36.73 -12.50
N GLN A 621 -2.10 -35.83 -13.47
CA GLN A 621 -1.13 -35.58 -14.53
C GLN A 621 0.08 -34.81 -14.02
N VAL A 622 1.26 -35.24 -14.44
CA VAL A 622 2.54 -34.64 -14.06
C VAL A 622 2.99 -33.72 -15.17
N LEU A 623 3.14 -32.45 -14.84
CA LEU A 623 3.58 -31.43 -15.78
C LEU A 623 5.09 -31.46 -15.95
N THR A 624 5.53 -31.48 -17.21
CA THR A 624 6.91 -31.25 -17.63
C THR A 624 7.04 -29.85 -18.24
N PHE A 625 7.99 -29.07 -17.74
CA PHE A 625 8.21 -27.69 -18.12
C PHE A 625 9.42 -27.52 -19.05
N SER A 626 9.30 -26.65 -20.04
CA SER A 626 10.42 -26.27 -20.90
C SER A 626 10.31 -24.80 -21.33
N ILE A 627 11.45 -24.14 -21.55
CA ILE A 627 11.50 -22.84 -22.19
C ILE A 627 11.73 -23.07 -23.69
N THR A 628 10.74 -22.73 -24.51
CA THR A 628 10.75 -22.99 -25.96
C THR A 628 11.07 -21.74 -26.79
N GLY A 629 11.11 -20.55 -26.17
CA GLY A 629 11.37 -19.29 -26.86
C GLY A 629 11.74 -18.15 -25.90
N GLY A 630 12.27 -17.05 -26.44
CA GLY A 630 12.56 -15.82 -25.68
C GLY A 630 13.78 -15.85 -24.75
N ASN A 631 14.44 -17.01 -24.59
CA ASN A 631 15.62 -17.17 -23.74
C ASN A 631 16.93 -16.81 -24.47
N THR A 632 17.09 -15.53 -24.81
CA THR A 632 18.31 -15.04 -25.47
C THR A 632 19.56 -15.37 -24.63
N ASN A 633 20.64 -15.79 -25.30
CA ASN A 633 21.93 -16.18 -24.68
C ASN A 633 21.85 -17.29 -23.62
N SER A 634 20.73 -18.04 -23.55
CA SER A 634 20.49 -19.07 -22.53
C SER A 634 20.66 -18.55 -21.09
N CYS A 635 20.20 -17.32 -20.82
CA CYS A 635 20.30 -16.71 -19.50
C CYS A 635 19.59 -17.49 -18.40
N PHE A 636 18.54 -18.24 -18.75
CA PHE A 636 17.72 -19.00 -17.81
C PHE A 636 17.71 -20.49 -18.13
N ALA A 637 17.64 -21.32 -17.09
CA ALA A 637 17.26 -22.72 -17.19
C ALA A 637 15.92 -22.93 -16.47
N ILE A 638 15.14 -23.91 -16.90
CA ILE A 638 13.95 -24.35 -16.19
C ILE A 638 14.11 -25.81 -15.78
N ASN A 639 13.81 -26.11 -14.53
CA ASN A 639 13.72 -27.48 -14.07
C ASN A 639 12.44 -28.11 -14.64
N ALA A 640 12.61 -29.23 -15.35
CA ALA A 640 11.54 -29.87 -16.08
C ALA A 640 10.42 -30.41 -15.19
N SER A 641 10.70 -30.86 -13.96
CA SER A 641 9.67 -31.43 -13.07
C SER A 641 9.06 -30.41 -12.11
N THR A 642 9.78 -29.34 -11.76
CA THR A 642 9.30 -28.36 -10.78
C THR A 642 8.83 -27.04 -11.38
N GLY A 643 9.14 -26.78 -12.66
CA GLY A 643 8.88 -25.47 -13.28
C GLY A 643 9.75 -24.35 -12.72
N THR A 644 10.76 -24.68 -11.92
CA THR A 644 11.66 -23.70 -11.28
C THR A 644 12.61 -23.12 -12.31
N ILE A 645 12.55 -21.80 -12.50
CA ILE A 645 13.47 -21.05 -13.35
C ILE A 645 14.67 -20.62 -12.51
N THR A 646 15.87 -20.88 -13.00
CA THR A 646 17.14 -20.45 -12.40
C THR A 646 18.00 -19.69 -13.40
N VAL A 647 18.91 -18.86 -12.89
CA VAL A 647 19.95 -18.22 -13.71
C VAL A 647 20.92 -19.30 -14.20
N ALA A 648 21.10 -19.41 -15.51
CA ALA A 648 22.01 -20.37 -16.16
C ALA A 648 23.28 -19.70 -16.70
N ASN A 649 23.19 -18.43 -17.09
CA ASN A 649 24.32 -17.66 -17.60
C ASN A 649 24.34 -16.25 -16.99
N ALA A 650 24.95 -16.12 -15.82
CA ALA A 650 25.10 -14.87 -15.07
C ALA A 650 25.81 -13.77 -15.86
N VAL A 651 26.75 -14.12 -16.75
CA VAL A 651 27.51 -13.15 -17.56
C VAL A 651 26.61 -12.46 -18.60
N ALA A 652 25.61 -13.17 -19.12
CA ALA A 652 24.66 -12.63 -20.09
C ALA A 652 23.42 -11.98 -19.44
N LEU A 653 23.35 -11.94 -18.10
CA LEU A 653 22.22 -11.41 -17.34
C LEU A 653 22.26 -9.88 -17.22
N THR A 654 21.97 -9.18 -18.32
CA THR A 654 21.94 -7.71 -18.40
C THR A 654 20.56 -7.14 -18.03
N PRO A 655 20.47 -5.85 -17.64
CA PRO A 655 19.20 -5.18 -17.37
C PRO A 655 18.30 -5.12 -18.61
N GLN A 656 17.30 -5.98 -18.66
CA GLN A 656 16.25 -6.02 -19.66
C GLN A 656 15.12 -6.94 -19.18
N THR A 657 14.00 -6.93 -19.90
CA THR A 657 12.93 -7.92 -19.70
C THR A 657 13.05 -9.03 -20.72
N PHE A 658 13.15 -10.27 -20.24
CA PHE A 658 13.11 -11.48 -21.06
C PHE A 658 11.69 -12.03 -21.08
N ASN A 659 11.06 -12.11 -22.25
CA ASN A 659 9.74 -12.71 -22.41
C ASN A 659 9.89 -14.17 -22.81
N LEU A 660 10.02 -15.04 -21.81
CA LEU A 660 10.24 -16.47 -22.03
C LEU A 660 8.93 -17.14 -22.45
N THR A 661 8.93 -17.86 -23.58
CA THR A 661 7.83 -18.76 -23.92
C THR A 661 8.03 -20.06 -23.15
N VAL A 662 7.23 -20.26 -22.11
CA VAL A 662 7.30 -21.48 -21.29
C VAL A 662 6.17 -22.40 -21.69
N ARG A 663 6.51 -23.66 -21.96
CA ARG A 663 5.59 -24.76 -22.27
C ARG A 663 5.45 -25.65 -21.05
N ALA A 664 4.20 -25.87 -20.61
CA ALA A 664 3.84 -26.96 -19.72
C ALA A 664 3.25 -28.09 -20.57
N THR A 665 3.76 -29.31 -20.42
CA THR A 665 3.31 -30.50 -21.14
C THR A 665 2.86 -31.52 -20.12
N ASP A 666 1.70 -32.10 -20.31
CA ASP A 666 1.21 -33.17 -19.46
C ASP A 666 1.92 -34.51 -19.75
N ASN A 667 1.53 -35.55 -19.02
CA ASN A 667 1.96 -36.93 -19.28
C ASN A 667 0.79 -37.84 -19.70
N GLY A 668 -0.30 -37.26 -20.19
CA GLY A 668 -1.45 -37.97 -20.73
C GLY A 668 -1.15 -38.67 -22.06
N ASN A 669 -2.13 -39.40 -22.58
CA ASN A 669 -2.02 -40.12 -23.86
C ASN A 669 -3.21 -39.81 -24.78
N PRO A 670 -3.02 -39.02 -25.86
CA PRO A 670 -1.76 -38.37 -26.26
C PRO A 670 -1.37 -37.26 -25.28
N SER A 671 -0.07 -36.95 -25.17
CA SER A 671 0.39 -35.86 -24.33
C SER A 671 0.01 -34.50 -24.93
N LEU A 672 -0.60 -33.61 -24.16
CA LEU A 672 -0.98 -32.27 -24.59
C LEU A 672 -0.12 -31.21 -23.89
N TYR A 673 -0.19 -29.98 -24.40
CA TYR A 673 0.60 -28.88 -23.88
C TYR A 673 -0.04 -27.53 -24.11
N THR A 674 0.31 -26.59 -23.25
CA THR A 674 -0.01 -25.17 -23.39
C THR A 674 1.24 -24.33 -23.17
N GLN A 675 1.26 -23.13 -23.75
CA GLN A 675 2.35 -22.18 -23.62
C GLN A 675 1.85 -20.86 -23.02
N ALA A 676 2.68 -20.24 -22.19
CA ALA A 676 2.46 -18.88 -21.71
C ALA A 676 3.75 -18.06 -21.76
N THR A 677 3.60 -16.74 -21.67
CA THR A 677 4.72 -15.82 -21.54
C THR A 677 5.07 -15.63 -20.07
N VAL A 678 6.32 -15.95 -19.72
CA VAL A 678 6.91 -15.65 -18.43
C VAL A 678 7.91 -14.51 -18.60
N SER A 679 7.53 -13.32 -18.13
CA SER A 679 8.37 -12.13 -18.19
C SER A 679 9.33 -12.10 -17.00
N VAL A 680 10.63 -12.20 -17.26
CA VAL A 680 11.68 -12.03 -16.24
C VAL A 680 12.30 -10.65 -16.44
N THR A 681 12.00 -9.72 -15.54
CA THR A 681 12.63 -8.40 -15.54
C THR A 681 13.90 -8.45 -14.73
N VAL A 682 15.03 -8.23 -15.39
CA VAL A 682 16.33 -8.08 -14.73
C VAL A 682 16.53 -6.60 -14.40
N THR A 683 16.59 -6.28 -13.11
CA THR A 683 16.83 -4.92 -12.63
C THR A 683 18.32 -4.69 -12.43
N SER A 684 18.77 -3.46 -12.66
CA SER A 684 20.11 -3.04 -12.26
C SER A 684 20.24 -3.14 -10.74
N VAL A 685 21.33 -3.73 -10.26
CA VAL A 685 21.65 -3.79 -8.83
C VAL A 685 22.23 -2.46 -8.39
N ASN A 686 21.74 -1.96 -7.24
CA ASN A 686 22.38 -0.86 -6.55
C ASN A 686 23.76 -1.26 -6.04
N GLN A 687 24.78 -0.45 -6.31
CA GLN A 687 26.16 -0.62 -5.87
C GLN A 687 26.47 0.47 -4.84
N ALA A 688 27.33 0.15 -3.88
CA ALA A 688 27.70 1.12 -2.85
C ALA A 688 28.40 2.35 -3.45
N PRO A 689 28.16 3.55 -2.90
CA PRO A 689 28.88 4.75 -3.30
C PRO A 689 30.37 4.60 -3.01
N VAL A 690 31.19 5.22 -3.84
CA VAL A 690 32.65 5.24 -3.71
C VAL A 690 33.07 6.56 -3.06
N ILE A 691 33.76 6.47 -1.94
CA ILE A 691 34.38 7.60 -1.24
C ILE A 691 35.84 7.25 -0.90
N ASN A 692 36.75 8.17 -1.18
CA ASN A 692 38.17 8.05 -0.83
C ASN A 692 38.51 8.97 0.35
N ASN A 693 39.63 8.69 1.03
CA ASN A 693 40.18 9.57 2.06
C ASN A 693 40.47 10.95 1.46
N GLN A 694 40.12 12.00 2.21
CA GLN A 694 40.24 13.40 1.78
C GLN A 694 40.85 14.24 2.90
N SER A 695 41.49 15.34 2.56
CA SER A 695 42.13 16.23 3.54
C SER A 695 41.72 17.69 3.31
N PHE A 696 41.37 18.38 4.39
CA PHE A 696 41.05 19.80 4.40
C PHE A 696 41.84 20.52 5.49
N ASN A 697 41.96 21.84 5.39
CA ASN A 697 42.65 22.66 6.37
C ASN A 697 41.72 23.80 6.83
N THR A 698 41.75 24.13 8.11
CA THR A 698 41.04 25.29 8.67
C THR A 698 41.91 25.97 9.70
N ALA A 699 41.69 27.25 9.99
CA ALA A 699 42.39 27.94 11.07
C ALA A 699 41.61 27.83 12.39
N GLN A 700 42.32 27.76 13.51
CA GLN A 700 41.73 27.97 14.83
C GLN A 700 41.05 29.36 14.87
N GLY A 701 39.88 29.45 15.49
CA GLY A 701 39.09 30.69 15.52
C GLY A 701 38.26 30.95 14.25
N SER A 702 38.27 30.04 13.27
CA SER A 702 37.35 30.09 12.13
C SER A 702 35.90 30.13 12.62
N PRO A 703 35.06 31.08 12.16
CA PRO A 703 33.68 31.21 12.64
C PRO A 703 32.82 29.95 12.46
N ASN A 704 31.82 29.78 13.32
CA ASN A 704 30.79 28.76 13.10
C ASN A 704 30.09 29.00 11.75
N GLY A 705 29.93 27.94 10.98
CA GLY A 705 29.37 27.97 9.62
C GLY A 705 30.42 28.10 8.51
N THR A 706 31.70 28.39 8.83
CA THR A 706 32.76 28.43 7.81
C THR A 706 32.88 27.07 7.12
N VAL A 707 32.62 27.03 5.82
CA VAL A 707 32.77 25.84 4.98
C VAL A 707 34.26 25.65 4.67
N ILE A 708 34.81 24.50 5.06
CA ILE A 708 36.23 24.16 4.95
C ILE A 708 36.49 23.41 3.63
N GLY A 709 35.49 22.68 3.14
CA GLY A 709 35.54 21.97 1.88
C GLY A 709 34.29 21.12 1.67
N THR A 710 34.21 20.46 0.53
CA THR A 710 33.11 19.54 0.21
C THR A 710 33.66 18.14 0.08
N VAL A 711 33.15 17.20 0.89
CA VAL A 711 33.50 15.79 0.77
C VAL A 711 32.89 15.24 -0.52
N ILE A 712 33.75 14.78 -1.43
CA ILE A 712 33.32 14.25 -2.73
C ILE A 712 33.19 12.74 -2.65
N ALA A 713 32.06 12.22 -3.11
CA ALA A 713 31.81 10.81 -3.34
C ALA A 713 31.02 10.65 -4.66
N SER A 714 31.04 9.44 -5.22
CA SER A 714 30.33 9.12 -6.47
C SER A 714 29.62 7.79 -6.35
N ASP A 715 28.43 7.66 -6.94
CA ASP A 715 27.77 6.38 -7.05
C ASP A 715 28.01 5.73 -8.43
N PRO A 716 28.38 4.44 -8.50
CA PRO A 716 28.44 3.73 -9.78
C PRO A 716 27.09 3.65 -10.51
N ASN A 717 25.96 3.79 -9.79
CA ASN A 717 24.62 3.82 -10.37
C ASN A 717 24.21 5.26 -10.72
N GLN A 718 23.91 5.47 -12.00
CA GLN A 718 23.56 6.79 -12.53
C GLN A 718 22.26 7.33 -11.90
N GLY A 719 22.28 8.59 -11.45
CA GLY A 719 21.09 9.27 -10.93
C GLY A 719 20.76 9.01 -9.47
N GLN A 720 21.61 8.32 -8.71
CA GLN A 720 21.44 8.17 -7.27
C GLN A 720 21.88 9.42 -6.50
N THR A 721 21.14 9.73 -5.44
CA THR A 721 21.43 10.86 -4.54
C THR A 721 22.19 10.36 -3.34
N LEU A 722 23.28 11.05 -2.99
CA LEU A 722 24.15 10.70 -1.87
C LEU A 722 23.83 11.49 -0.61
N SER A 723 23.85 10.80 0.53
CA SER A 723 23.65 11.37 1.86
C SER A 723 24.90 11.21 2.73
N TYR A 724 25.40 12.31 3.30
CA TYR A 724 26.66 12.40 4.03
C TYR A 724 26.44 12.52 5.55
N SER A 725 27.26 11.83 6.34
CA SER A 725 27.23 11.96 7.81
C SER A 725 28.60 11.72 8.44
N ILE A 726 28.90 12.42 9.53
CA ILE A 726 30.09 12.15 10.34
C ILE A 726 29.70 11.12 11.41
N THR A 727 30.35 9.96 11.36
CA THR A 727 30.04 8.80 12.21
C THR A 727 31.06 8.57 13.33
N GLY A 728 32.23 9.24 13.27
CA GLY A 728 33.27 9.14 14.28
C GLY A 728 34.35 10.20 14.13
N GLY A 729 35.19 10.37 15.16
CA GLY A 729 36.35 11.28 15.13
C GLY A 729 36.07 12.77 15.32
N ASN A 730 34.79 13.17 15.41
CA ASN A 730 34.35 14.56 15.61
C ASN A 730 34.27 14.92 17.10
N THR A 731 35.41 15.02 17.77
CA THR A 731 35.46 15.41 19.18
C THR A 731 34.87 16.81 19.39
N SER A 732 34.12 16.99 20.48
CA SER A 732 33.44 18.24 20.85
C SER A 732 32.49 18.82 19.78
N SER A 733 32.09 18.00 18.80
CA SER A 733 31.26 18.41 17.67
C SER A 733 31.81 19.63 16.92
N CYS A 734 33.14 19.69 16.76
CA CYS A 734 33.84 20.80 16.11
C CYS A 734 33.44 21.00 14.64
N PHE A 735 32.98 19.95 13.96
CA PHE A 735 32.58 20.00 12.55
C PHE A 735 31.13 19.55 12.34
N ALA A 736 30.49 20.09 11.31
CA ALA A 736 29.23 19.61 10.78
C ALA A 736 29.40 19.28 9.29
N ILE A 737 28.66 18.29 8.79
CA ILE A 737 28.59 17.99 7.37
C ILE A 737 27.15 18.16 6.90
N ASN A 738 26.96 18.85 5.79
CA ASN A 738 25.65 18.96 5.16
C ASN A 738 25.28 17.60 4.53
N PRO A 739 24.13 17.00 4.89
CA PRO A 739 23.77 15.68 4.40
C PRO A 739 23.56 15.57 2.90
N SER A 740 23.16 16.63 2.18
CA SER A 740 22.89 16.55 0.75
C SER A 740 24.03 17.04 -0.13
N SER A 741 24.82 18.02 0.35
CA SER A 741 25.92 18.59 -0.43
C SER A 741 27.30 18.05 -0.08
N GLY A 742 27.47 17.39 1.06
CA GLY A 742 28.79 16.97 1.57
C GLY A 742 29.66 18.13 2.06
N ALA A 743 29.13 19.35 2.13
CA ALA A 743 29.85 20.52 2.62
C ALA A 743 30.19 20.35 4.10
N LEU A 744 31.49 20.32 4.41
CA LEU A 744 32.04 20.22 5.76
C LEU A 744 32.32 21.63 6.28
N SER A 745 31.79 21.96 7.46
CA SER A 745 31.93 23.28 8.07
C SER A 745 32.33 23.22 9.54
N VAL A 746 32.88 24.32 10.05
CA VAL A 746 33.11 24.51 11.49
C VAL A 746 31.76 24.66 12.19
N ASN A 747 31.52 23.85 13.21
CA ASN A 747 30.29 23.85 14.00
C ASN A 747 30.50 24.36 15.43
N ASN A 748 31.72 24.18 15.98
CA ASN A 748 32.07 24.63 17.31
C ASN A 748 33.48 25.26 17.32
N SER A 749 33.55 26.50 16.86
CA SER A 749 34.77 27.32 16.79
C SER A 749 35.49 27.44 18.13
N ALA A 750 34.75 27.57 19.23
CA ALA A 750 35.32 27.70 20.58
C ALA A 750 36.06 26.44 21.06
N ALA A 751 35.67 25.25 20.57
CA ALA A 751 36.30 23.99 20.90
C ALA A 751 37.31 23.51 19.84
N LEU A 752 37.50 24.28 18.76
CA LEU A 752 38.37 23.94 17.64
C LEU A 752 39.85 24.16 18.04
N ALA A 753 40.52 23.09 18.46
CA ALA A 753 41.91 23.11 18.88
C ALA A 753 42.88 22.95 17.70
N VAL A 754 44.10 23.48 17.82
CA VAL A 754 45.20 23.28 16.85
C VAL A 754 45.67 21.82 16.93
N GLN A 755 45.03 20.97 16.14
CA GLN A 755 45.32 19.54 16.02
C GLN A 755 44.75 18.98 14.71
N THR A 756 45.06 17.73 14.43
CA THR A 756 44.44 16.98 13.33
C THR A 756 43.20 16.23 13.82
N TYR A 757 42.09 16.38 13.10
CA TYR A 757 40.85 15.63 13.32
C TYR A 757 40.66 14.62 12.20
N ASN A 758 40.57 13.34 12.53
CA ASN A 758 40.30 12.26 11.57
C ASN A 758 38.83 11.86 11.65
N LEU A 759 38.01 12.49 10.81
CA LEU A 759 36.56 12.30 10.80
C LEU A 759 36.21 11.05 9.98
N SER A 760 35.52 10.07 10.58
CA SER A 760 34.95 8.95 9.83
C SER A 760 33.66 9.39 9.17
N VAL A 761 33.69 9.65 7.86
CA VAL A 761 32.54 10.13 7.09
C VAL A 761 31.91 8.98 6.34
N ARG A 762 30.60 8.77 6.55
CA ARG A 762 29.77 7.79 5.85
C ARG A 762 28.98 8.47 4.75
N VAL A 763 28.99 7.87 3.57
CA VAL A 763 28.14 8.23 2.43
C VAL A 763 27.18 7.09 2.17
N THR A 764 25.89 7.40 2.08
CA THR A 764 24.82 6.43 1.85
C THR A 764 24.03 6.85 0.62
N ASP A 765 23.77 5.90 -0.28
CA ASP A 765 22.94 6.16 -1.45
C ASP A 765 21.43 6.08 -1.14
N ASN A 766 20.60 6.40 -2.13
CA ASN A 766 19.14 6.27 -2.05
C ASN A 766 18.60 5.05 -2.81
N GLY A 767 19.45 4.09 -3.16
CA GLY A 767 19.05 2.84 -3.80
C GLY A 767 18.31 1.89 -2.85
N ILE A 768 17.76 0.81 -3.40
CA ILE A 768 17.02 -0.22 -2.63
C ILE A 768 17.66 -1.60 -2.87
N PRO A 769 18.21 -2.27 -1.85
CA PRO A 769 18.49 -1.74 -0.51
C PRO A 769 19.53 -0.60 -0.58
N SER A 770 19.50 0.32 0.38
CA SER A 770 20.48 1.41 0.43
C SER A 770 21.84 0.86 0.82
N MET A 771 22.88 1.25 0.09
CA MET A 771 24.26 0.87 0.39
C MET A 771 25.05 2.08 0.90
N ASN A 772 26.17 1.81 1.56
CA ASN A 772 27.00 2.86 2.14
C ASN A 772 28.49 2.47 2.16
N SER A 773 29.33 3.50 2.15
CA SER A 773 30.78 3.40 2.30
C SER A 773 31.29 4.45 3.29
N GLN A 774 32.48 4.21 3.85
CA GLN A 774 33.13 5.11 4.80
C GLN A 774 34.56 5.42 4.37
N ALA A 775 34.99 6.65 4.63
CA ALA A 775 36.39 7.07 4.49
C ALA A 775 36.79 8.01 5.64
N ILE A 776 38.10 8.17 5.83
CA ILE A 776 38.65 9.13 6.77
C ILE A 776 38.84 10.49 6.07
N VAL A 777 38.17 11.50 6.59
CA VAL A 777 38.36 12.90 6.21
C VAL A 777 39.21 13.58 7.27
N THR A 778 40.44 13.92 6.90
CA THR A 778 41.41 14.56 7.79
C THR A 778 41.27 16.07 7.73
N VAL A 779 40.97 16.72 8.85
CA VAL A 779 40.98 18.18 8.97
C VAL A 779 42.17 18.61 9.80
N ASN A 780 43.13 19.32 9.21
CA ASN A 780 44.24 19.91 9.95
C ASN A 780 43.87 21.33 10.37
N VAL A 781 43.88 21.58 11.68
CA VAL A 781 43.65 22.92 12.23
C VAL A 781 44.98 23.62 12.42
N THR A 782 45.21 24.73 11.72
CA THR A 782 46.40 25.59 11.89
C THR A 782 46.14 26.67 12.94
N PRO A 783 47.18 27.29 13.54
CA PRO A 783 47.01 28.50 14.35
C PRO A 783 46.25 29.60 13.58
N GLY A 784 45.43 30.38 14.29
CA GLY A 784 44.68 31.52 13.73
C GLY A 784 45.51 32.80 13.66
N ASN A 785 44.94 33.83 13.02
CA ASN A 785 45.56 35.17 12.90
C ASN A 785 45.71 35.84 14.28
N GLN A 786 46.82 36.52 14.51
CA GLN A 786 47.19 37.27 15.71
C GLN A 786 47.17 38.78 15.40
N ALA A 787 46.92 39.61 16.41
CA ALA A 787 46.82 41.05 16.22
C ALA A 787 48.20 41.71 16.02
N PRO A 788 48.28 42.81 15.25
CA PRO A 788 49.48 43.64 15.16
C PRO A 788 49.93 44.16 16.52
N VAL A 789 51.21 44.52 16.63
CA VAL A 789 51.82 45.17 17.78
C VAL A 789 52.26 46.57 17.37
N ILE A 790 51.82 47.58 18.12
CA ILE A 790 52.18 48.99 17.94
C ILE A 790 52.44 49.64 19.32
N GLU A 791 53.54 50.39 19.45
CA GLU A 791 53.92 51.12 20.66
C GLU A 791 53.73 52.64 20.51
N ASN A 792 53.65 53.36 21.64
CA ASN A 792 53.53 54.83 21.65
C ASN A 792 54.76 55.50 21.03
N GLN A 793 54.57 56.53 20.20
CA GLN A 793 55.64 57.17 19.42
C GLN A 793 55.59 58.71 19.50
N THR A 794 56.76 59.37 19.52
CA THR A 794 56.88 60.85 19.62
C THR A 794 57.66 61.41 18.43
N PHE A 795 57.18 62.51 17.85
CA PHE A 795 57.76 63.21 16.69
C PHE A 795 57.90 64.71 16.95
N ASN A 796 58.76 65.39 16.17
CA ASN A 796 58.98 66.84 16.27
C ASN A 796 58.69 67.51 14.91
N VAL A 797 58.11 68.71 14.92
CA VAL A 797 57.87 69.50 13.72
C VAL A 797 58.20 70.97 13.97
N GLN A 798 58.86 71.62 13.01
CA GLN A 798 59.24 73.03 13.11
C GLN A 798 58.01 73.94 13.10
N GLN A 799 58.12 75.08 13.79
CA GLN A 799 57.08 76.11 13.76
C GLN A 799 56.93 76.62 12.32
N TYR A 800 55.70 76.64 11.81
CA TYR A 800 55.36 77.03 10.42
C TYR A 800 55.78 76.04 9.32
N ALA A 801 55.90 74.74 9.63
CA ALA A 801 56.10 73.72 8.60
C ALA A 801 55.01 73.81 7.51
N PRO A 802 55.38 73.93 6.22
CA PRO A 802 54.42 74.02 5.12
C PRO A 802 53.62 72.73 4.97
N ALA A 803 52.43 72.83 4.37
CA ALA A 803 51.64 71.66 3.99
C ALA A 803 52.49 70.70 3.13
N GLY A 804 52.39 69.40 3.43
CA GLY A 804 53.21 68.34 2.84
C GLY A 804 54.45 67.97 3.66
N THR A 805 54.81 68.69 4.72
CA THR A 805 55.97 68.35 5.56
C THR A 805 55.78 67.00 6.25
N LEU A 806 56.74 66.08 6.09
CA LEU A 806 56.78 64.80 6.80
C LEU A 806 57.15 65.03 8.28
N VAL A 807 56.29 64.58 9.18
CA VAL A 807 56.47 64.65 10.64
C VAL A 807 57.18 63.40 11.17
N GLY A 808 56.86 62.24 10.61
CA GLY A 808 57.41 60.94 10.99
C GLY A 808 56.65 59.80 10.33
N THR A 809 57.06 58.56 10.56
CA THR A 809 56.40 57.36 10.03
C THR A 809 56.10 56.41 11.18
N LEU A 810 54.85 55.97 11.31
CA LEU A 810 54.47 54.98 12.32
C LEU A 810 55.10 53.63 12.04
N ILE A 811 55.62 53.01 13.11
CA ILE A 811 56.13 51.65 13.08
C ILE A 811 55.20 50.74 13.88
N ALA A 812 54.73 49.68 13.22
CA ALA A 812 54.02 48.56 13.83
C ALA A 812 54.50 47.25 13.18
N THR A 813 54.35 46.12 13.88
CA THR A 813 54.75 44.79 13.39
C THR A 813 53.64 43.79 13.63
N ASP A 814 53.46 42.83 12.73
CA ASP A 814 52.54 41.71 12.95
C ASP A 814 53.30 40.45 13.38
N PRO A 815 52.85 39.72 14.42
CA PRO A 815 53.41 38.41 14.76
C PRO A 815 53.29 37.37 13.64
N ASP A 816 52.31 37.51 12.75
CA ASP A 816 52.08 36.59 11.64
C ASP A 816 52.89 36.98 10.39
N PRO A 817 53.72 36.06 9.84
CA PRO A 817 54.57 36.36 8.69
C PRO A 817 53.78 36.76 7.45
N GLY A 818 54.13 37.91 6.86
CA GLY A 818 53.59 38.35 5.57
C GLY A 818 52.28 39.13 5.63
N GLN A 819 51.76 39.44 6.83
CA GLN A 819 50.63 40.36 6.98
C GLN A 819 51.04 41.80 6.59
N VAL A 820 50.15 42.46 5.86
CA VAL A 820 50.27 43.86 5.43
C VAL A 820 49.45 44.72 6.39
N LEU A 821 50.13 45.66 7.06
CA LEU A 821 49.49 46.56 8.01
C LEU A 821 48.92 47.81 7.33
N THR A 822 47.68 48.14 7.66
CA THR A 822 47.01 49.39 7.27
C THR A 822 46.91 50.34 8.47
N TYR A 823 47.33 51.59 8.28
CA TYR A 823 47.43 52.60 9.33
C TYR A 823 46.32 53.66 9.26
N SER A 824 45.83 54.11 10.42
CA SER A 824 44.87 55.23 10.50
C SER A 824 45.04 56.03 11.79
N ILE A 825 44.58 57.28 11.80
CA ILE A 825 44.43 58.09 13.02
C ILE A 825 42.98 57.94 13.46
N THR A 826 42.75 57.38 14.63
CA THR A 826 41.39 57.10 15.13
C THR A 826 40.83 58.25 15.96
N THR A 827 41.68 58.99 16.69
CA THR A 827 41.27 60.17 17.49
C THR A 827 42.39 61.22 17.64
N GLY A 828 42.05 62.44 18.11
CA GLY A 828 43.02 63.50 18.47
C GLY A 828 43.45 64.44 17.33
N ASN A 829 42.94 64.24 16.12
CA ASN A 829 43.25 65.06 14.93
C ASN A 829 41.98 65.72 14.33
N SER A 830 41.11 66.27 15.19
CA SER A 830 39.79 66.79 14.80
C SER A 830 39.85 67.96 13.80
N ASN A 831 40.95 68.71 13.79
CA ASN A 831 41.15 69.86 12.91
C ASN A 831 41.83 69.46 11.58
N GLY A 832 42.11 68.17 11.37
CA GLY A 832 42.76 67.68 10.15
C GLY A 832 44.14 68.29 9.91
N ILE A 833 44.89 68.59 10.97
CA ILE A 833 46.22 69.21 10.88
C ILE A 833 47.23 68.21 10.33
N PHE A 834 47.08 66.93 10.67
CA PHE A 834 47.91 65.83 10.18
C PHE A 834 47.13 64.90 9.25
N ALA A 835 47.81 64.22 8.35
CA ALA A 835 47.28 63.07 7.62
C ALA A 835 48.24 61.90 7.82
N ILE A 836 47.69 60.67 7.85
CA ILE A 836 48.49 59.45 7.82
C ILE A 836 48.25 58.70 6.51
N ASN A 837 49.33 58.25 5.88
CA ASN A 837 49.24 57.39 4.72
C ASN A 837 48.90 55.94 5.15
N PRO A 838 47.79 55.35 4.69
CA PRO A 838 47.35 54.05 5.17
C PRO A 838 48.30 52.88 4.86
N GLY A 839 49.08 52.96 3.79
CA GLY A 839 50.00 51.88 3.39
C GLY A 839 51.42 52.01 3.93
N THR A 840 51.83 53.21 4.35
CA THR A 840 53.22 53.48 4.77
C THR A 840 53.34 53.94 6.22
N GLY A 841 52.25 54.39 6.86
CA GLY A 841 52.28 54.96 8.20
C GLY A 841 52.86 56.39 8.26
N ALA A 842 53.21 56.99 7.12
CA ALA A 842 53.79 58.33 7.06
C ALA A 842 52.79 59.41 7.49
N ILE A 843 53.17 60.24 8.46
CA ILE A 843 52.38 61.34 9.01
C ILE A 843 52.87 62.67 8.40
N THR A 844 51.98 63.41 7.74
CA THR A 844 52.30 64.69 7.09
C THR A 844 51.44 65.84 7.60
N VAL A 845 51.98 67.06 7.60
CA VAL A 845 51.23 68.30 7.85
C VAL A 845 50.30 68.58 6.66
N VAL A 846 49.01 68.80 6.89
CA VAL A 846 48.03 69.14 5.85
C VAL A 846 47.74 70.64 5.84
N HIS A 847 47.65 71.25 7.01
CA HIS A 847 47.36 72.68 7.17
C HIS A 847 48.45 73.35 8.00
N SER A 848 48.91 74.54 7.58
CA SER A 848 49.83 75.34 8.39
C SER A 848 49.17 75.70 9.72
N PHE A 849 49.85 75.40 10.83
CA PHE A 849 49.37 75.68 12.18
C PHE A 849 50.13 76.89 12.78
N ALA A 850 49.42 77.86 13.36
CA ALA A 850 50.00 79.01 14.05
C ALA A 850 49.58 79.02 15.53
N LEU A 851 50.58 79.10 16.42
CA LEU A 851 50.56 79.31 17.88
C LEU A 851 49.42 78.66 18.72
N TYR A 852 49.81 77.56 19.41
CA TYR A 852 49.13 76.76 20.44
C TYR A 852 48.06 75.74 19.97
N PRO A 853 48.13 74.47 20.44
CA PRO A 853 49.08 73.93 21.41
C PRO A 853 50.46 73.59 20.79
N ARG A 854 51.52 73.65 21.61
CA ARG A 854 52.90 73.26 21.22
C ARG A 854 53.16 71.75 21.27
N THR A 855 52.13 70.98 21.61
CA THR A 855 52.13 69.51 21.59
C THR A 855 50.77 68.99 21.11
N PHE A 856 50.77 68.00 20.21
CA PHE A 856 49.56 67.29 19.76
C PHE A 856 49.58 65.84 20.26
N TYR A 857 48.43 65.33 20.71
CA TYR A 857 48.23 63.92 21.09
C TYR A 857 47.16 63.29 20.20
N MET A 858 47.49 62.17 19.56
CA MET A 858 46.61 61.44 18.64
C MET A 858 46.62 59.95 18.96
N MET A 859 45.55 59.23 18.66
CA MET A 859 45.55 57.76 18.69
C MET A 859 45.69 57.24 17.26
N ALA A 860 46.64 56.35 17.02
CA ALA A 860 46.82 55.70 15.74
C ALA A 860 46.59 54.20 15.85
N ARG A 861 46.07 53.61 14.78
CA ARG A 861 45.71 52.20 14.68
C ARG A 861 46.48 51.54 13.55
N ALA A 862 47.04 50.35 13.80
CA ALA A 862 47.54 49.43 12.78
C ALA A 862 46.59 48.22 12.70
N THR A 863 46.16 47.85 11.50
CA THR A 863 45.25 46.72 11.23
C THR A 863 45.90 45.76 10.26
N ASP A 864 45.93 44.48 10.57
CA ASP A 864 46.40 43.45 9.63
C ASP A 864 45.38 43.19 8.50
N ASN A 865 45.80 42.42 7.50
CA ASN A 865 44.92 41.89 6.46
C ASN A 865 44.59 40.41 6.68
N GLY A 866 44.70 39.93 7.93
CA GLY A 866 44.29 38.61 8.35
C GLY A 866 42.79 38.40 8.27
N THR A 867 42.32 37.16 8.45
CA THR A 867 40.88 36.84 8.44
C THR A 867 40.51 36.08 9.71
N PRO A 868 39.76 36.68 10.66
CA PRO A 868 39.32 38.08 10.67
C PRO A 868 40.50 39.05 10.84
N ALA A 869 40.33 40.27 10.32
CA ALA A 869 41.35 41.31 10.48
C ALA A 869 41.40 41.76 11.94
N LEU A 870 42.59 41.79 12.52
CA LEU A 870 42.82 42.24 13.89
C LEU A 870 43.59 43.56 13.89
N PHE A 871 43.57 44.28 15.01
CA PHE A 871 44.18 45.60 15.11
C PHE A 871 44.75 45.88 16.51
N ALA A 872 45.70 46.81 16.57
CA ALA A 872 46.19 47.43 17.78
C ALA A 872 46.27 48.96 17.64
N GLU A 873 46.20 49.67 18.76
CA GLU A 873 46.23 51.13 18.83
C GLU A 873 47.34 51.63 19.76
N ALA A 874 47.94 52.77 19.42
CA ALA A 874 48.94 53.46 20.24
C ALA A 874 48.84 54.99 20.14
N MET A 875 49.28 55.67 21.19
CA MET A 875 49.28 57.13 21.28
C MET A 875 50.51 57.74 20.56
N ILE A 876 50.26 58.77 19.77
CA ILE A 876 51.24 59.54 19.01
C ILE A 876 51.33 60.96 19.55
N GLN A 877 52.55 61.44 19.83
CA GLN A 877 52.82 62.77 20.36
C GLN A 877 53.66 63.61 19.37
N ILE A 878 53.30 64.88 19.08
CA ILE A 878 54.05 65.78 18.16
C ILE A 878 54.42 67.11 18.84
N ILE A 879 55.68 67.61 18.79
CA ILE A 879 56.22 68.78 19.56
C ILE A 879 56.85 69.91 18.67
N VAL A 880 56.81 71.21 19.09
CA VAL A 880 57.31 72.44 18.37
C VAL A 880 58.23 73.43 19.20
N PRO A 881 59.49 73.79 18.78
CA PRO A 881 60.50 74.68 19.50
C PRO A 881 60.65 76.22 19.09
N GLU A 882 61.48 77.10 19.77
CA GLU A 882 61.63 78.63 19.63
C GLU A 882 62.96 79.26 19.00
N THR A 883 63.06 80.56 18.56
CA THR A 883 64.25 81.28 17.90
C THR A 883 64.36 82.88 18.03
N ASN A 884 65.57 83.56 18.01
CA ASN A 884 65.88 85.05 18.18
C ASN A 884 66.44 85.81 16.90
N TYR A 885 66.23 87.14 16.71
CA TYR A 885 66.55 87.96 15.50
C TYR A 885 67.29 89.32 15.77
N PRO A 886 68.00 89.96 14.78
CA PRO A 886 68.74 91.23 14.94
C PRO A 886 67.91 92.54 15.00
N PRO A 887 68.43 93.61 15.65
CA PRO A 887 67.83 94.94 15.63
C PRO A 887 68.00 95.65 14.28
N VAL A 888 67.13 96.63 14.02
CA VAL A 888 67.06 97.43 12.80
C VAL A 888 67.44 98.88 13.10
N ILE A 889 68.42 99.40 12.38
CA ILE A 889 68.86 100.81 12.43
C ILE A 889 69.02 101.34 11.00
N ASP A 890 68.37 102.47 10.70
CA ASP A 890 68.43 103.11 9.38
C ASP A 890 69.42 104.28 9.34
N ASN A 891 69.93 104.60 8.14
CA ASN A 891 70.74 105.79 7.90
C ASN A 891 69.93 107.05 8.26
N GLN A 892 70.47 107.91 9.10
CA GLN A 892 69.79 109.12 9.56
C GLN A 892 70.59 110.36 9.17
N THR A 893 69.89 111.46 8.86
CA THR A 893 70.54 112.73 8.52
C THR A 893 70.16 113.80 9.52
N PHE A 894 71.16 114.41 10.16
CA PHE A 894 70.97 115.57 11.02
C PHE A 894 71.49 116.81 10.32
N ILE A 895 70.76 117.91 10.42
CA ILE A 895 71.12 119.17 9.78
C ILE A 895 71.53 120.16 10.86
N THR A 896 72.69 120.80 10.68
CA THR A 896 73.13 121.86 11.59
C THR A 896 73.69 123.05 10.82
N LYS A 897 73.83 124.19 11.49
CA LYS A 897 74.39 125.41 10.89
C LYS A 897 75.89 125.47 11.07
N LYS A 898 76.60 126.27 10.26
CA LYS A 898 78.06 126.47 10.49
C LYS A 898 78.30 127.06 11.88
N HIS A 899 79.27 126.51 12.62
CA HIS A 899 79.63 126.84 14.02
C HIS A 899 78.50 126.68 15.07
N PRO A 900 77.94 125.47 15.29
CA PRO A 900 77.03 125.21 16.40
C PRO A 900 77.82 125.19 17.73
N PRO A 901 77.31 125.78 18.85
CA PRO A 901 77.98 125.75 20.16
C PRO A 901 78.34 124.34 20.65
N ALA A 902 79.38 124.21 21.47
CA ALA A 902 79.74 122.91 22.06
C ALA A 902 78.59 122.43 22.97
N GLY A 903 78.32 121.13 22.96
CA GLY A 903 77.18 120.50 23.63
C GLY A 903 75.86 120.58 22.86
N SER A 904 75.80 121.22 21.69
CA SER A 904 74.56 121.28 20.90
C SER A 904 74.11 119.88 20.48
N VAL A 905 72.84 119.54 20.76
CA VAL A 905 72.23 118.29 20.31
C VAL A 905 71.90 118.41 18.82
N LEU A 906 72.39 117.46 18.03
CA LEU A 906 72.11 117.37 16.59
C LEU A 906 70.87 116.53 16.29
N GLY A 907 70.61 115.55 17.15
CA GLY A 907 69.48 114.64 17.08
C GLY A 907 69.73 113.38 17.89
N THR A 908 68.80 112.44 17.82
CA THR A 908 68.89 111.14 18.48
C THR A 908 68.91 110.06 17.43
N VAL A 909 69.97 109.25 17.39
CA VAL A 909 70.06 108.05 16.57
C VAL A 909 69.09 107.02 17.16
N VAL A 910 68.11 106.59 16.36
CA VAL A 910 67.09 105.61 16.77
C VAL A 910 67.21 104.29 15.99
N ALA A 911 66.97 103.19 16.69
CA ALA A 911 66.89 101.81 16.21
C ALA A 911 65.75 101.06 16.93
N SER A 912 65.27 99.95 16.39
CA SER A 912 64.21 99.10 16.97
C SER A 912 64.55 97.61 16.85
N ASP A 913 64.00 96.76 17.74
CA ASP A 913 64.25 95.32 17.71
C ASP A 913 62.96 94.52 17.39
N PRO A 914 62.98 93.53 16.46
CA PRO A 914 61.85 92.66 16.17
C PRO A 914 61.45 91.74 17.34
N ASN A 915 62.37 91.46 18.26
CA ASN A 915 62.11 90.67 19.44
C ASN A 915 61.60 91.57 20.59
N PRO A 916 60.38 91.33 21.11
CA PRO A 916 59.81 92.16 22.17
C PRO A 916 60.69 92.20 23.42
N ASN A 917 60.86 93.38 24.01
CA ASN A 917 61.59 93.67 25.25
C ASN A 917 63.12 93.57 25.19
N GLN A 918 63.71 93.59 23.99
CA GLN A 918 65.17 93.69 23.84
C GLN A 918 65.67 95.13 24.01
N LEU A 919 66.76 95.29 24.75
CA LEU A 919 67.39 96.59 25.05
C LEU A 919 68.49 96.90 24.04
N LEU A 920 68.46 98.11 23.46
CA LEU A 920 69.41 98.55 22.44
C LEU A 920 70.50 99.45 23.00
N THR A 921 71.75 99.21 22.58
CA THR A 921 72.91 100.07 22.87
C THR A 921 73.55 100.61 21.59
N TYR A 922 73.88 101.92 21.58
CA TYR A 922 74.39 102.67 20.45
C TYR A 922 75.89 102.99 20.59
N THR A 923 76.67 102.86 19.52
CA THR A 923 78.10 103.23 19.54
C THR A 923 78.54 103.84 18.22
N ILE A 924 79.35 104.90 18.25
CA ILE A 924 80.00 105.40 17.03
C ILE A 924 81.16 104.46 16.70
N THR A 925 81.07 103.76 15.57
CA THR A 925 82.09 102.81 15.11
C THR A 925 83.08 103.42 14.12
N ALA A 926 82.73 104.52 13.43
CA ALA A 926 83.65 105.24 12.53
C ALA A 926 83.21 106.70 12.26
N GLY A 927 84.13 107.52 11.70
CA GLY A 927 83.83 108.87 11.18
C GLY A 927 83.99 110.03 12.17
N ASN A 928 84.25 109.75 13.45
CA ASN A 928 84.40 110.75 14.51
C ASN A 928 85.87 111.08 14.86
N SER A 929 86.72 111.21 13.85
CA SER A 929 88.13 111.58 14.04
C SER A 929 88.25 112.99 14.63
N ASN A 930 89.09 113.16 15.66
CA ASN A 930 89.26 114.36 16.49
C ASN A 930 88.13 114.67 17.50
N GLY A 931 87.25 113.70 17.79
CA GLY A 931 86.21 113.85 18.84
C GLY A 931 85.25 114.99 18.54
N ILE A 932 84.74 115.02 17.31
CA ILE A 932 83.85 116.10 16.83
C ILE A 932 82.45 115.95 17.42
N PHE A 933 82.02 114.72 17.69
CA PHE A 933 80.71 114.37 18.22
C PHE A 933 80.82 113.49 19.47
N ASP A 934 79.85 113.59 20.37
CA ASP A 934 79.62 112.61 21.43
C ASP A 934 78.26 111.92 21.20
N LEU A 935 78.20 110.59 21.38
CA LEU A 935 76.97 109.80 21.28
C LEU A 935 76.68 109.11 22.61
N ASN A 936 75.48 109.31 23.14
CA ASN A 936 75.05 108.58 24.33
C ASN A 936 74.67 107.13 23.96
N PRO A 937 75.30 106.11 24.58
CA PRO A 937 75.09 104.72 24.18
C PRO A 937 73.74 104.14 24.57
N ASN A 938 73.03 104.73 25.53
CA ASN A 938 71.73 104.20 25.98
C ASN A 938 70.55 104.97 25.39
N THR A 939 70.77 106.23 25.00
CA THR A 939 69.69 107.07 24.47
C THR A 939 69.83 107.39 23.00
N GLY A 940 71.01 107.20 22.40
CA GLY A 940 71.28 107.53 20.99
C GLY A 940 71.48 109.02 20.72
N VAL A 941 71.46 109.90 21.74
CA VAL A 941 71.58 111.36 21.55
C VAL A 941 72.98 111.73 21.07
N LEU A 942 73.08 112.38 19.92
CA LEU A 942 74.32 112.83 19.29
C LEU A 942 74.51 114.35 19.51
N THR A 943 75.63 114.74 20.10
CA THR A 943 75.96 116.14 20.42
C THR A 943 77.26 116.59 19.77
N VAL A 944 77.42 117.91 19.63
CA VAL A 944 78.64 118.55 19.13
C VAL A 944 79.67 118.64 20.25
N ALA A 945 80.76 117.90 20.16
CA ALA A 945 81.87 117.99 21.11
C ALA A 945 82.89 119.08 20.71
N ASN A 946 83.15 119.26 19.40
CA ASN A 946 84.11 120.25 18.91
C ASN A 946 83.51 121.18 17.80
N PRO A 947 82.96 122.35 18.18
CA PRO A 947 82.33 123.34 17.27
C PRO A 947 83.22 123.86 16.14
N ALA A 948 84.53 123.91 16.37
CA ALA A 948 85.48 124.51 15.43
C ALA A 948 85.59 123.72 14.12
N ALA A 949 85.09 122.49 14.08
CA ALA A 949 85.14 121.59 12.92
C ALA A 949 83.94 121.69 11.95
N PHE A 950 82.94 122.55 12.25
CA PHE A 950 81.68 122.68 11.50
C PHE A 950 81.70 123.88 10.52
N TYR A 951 82.33 123.67 9.37
CA TYR A 951 82.19 124.52 8.17
C TYR A 951 81.16 123.89 7.22
N PRO A 952 80.67 124.60 6.18
CA PRO A 952 79.70 124.06 5.22
C PRO A 952 80.25 122.82 4.50
N ARG A 953 79.87 121.63 4.98
CA ARG A 953 80.14 120.30 4.43
C ARG A 953 79.22 119.28 5.11
N THR A 954 79.14 118.08 4.57
CA THR A 954 78.50 116.95 5.25
C THR A 954 79.55 116.09 5.93
N LEU A 955 79.34 115.79 7.21
CA LEU A 955 80.13 114.83 7.99
C LEU A 955 79.38 113.51 8.08
N TYR A 956 80.08 112.38 8.07
CA TYR A 956 79.45 111.06 8.15
C TYR A 956 80.01 110.30 9.35
N LEU A 957 79.12 109.79 10.20
CA LEU A 957 79.42 108.84 11.28
C LEU A 957 78.87 107.47 10.92
N ARG A 958 79.52 106.40 11.36
CA ARG A 958 78.92 105.07 11.38
C ARG A 958 78.52 104.76 12.81
N VAL A 959 77.25 104.41 13.03
CA VAL A 959 76.70 104.11 14.36
C VAL A 959 76.10 102.71 14.36
N ARG A 960 76.40 101.91 15.40
CA ARG A 960 75.88 100.56 15.61
C ARG A 960 74.81 100.54 16.70
N ALA A 961 73.71 99.82 16.49
CA ALA A 961 72.76 99.39 17.52
C ALA A 961 72.87 97.88 17.77
N THR A 962 72.96 97.44 19.04
CA THR A 962 73.13 96.03 19.44
C THR A 962 72.06 95.64 20.46
N ASP A 963 71.49 94.44 20.31
CA ASP A 963 70.48 93.85 21.20
C ASP A 963 71.08 93.07 22.39
N ASN A 964 70.23 92.59 23.30
CA ASN A 964 70.62 91.81 24.47
C ASN A 964 70.19 90.32 24.40
N GLY A 965 69.95 89.80 23.19
CA GLY A 965 69.50 88.43 22.93
C GLY A 965 70.62 87.39 23.05
N THR A 966 70.30 86.10 22.92
CA THR A 966 71.32 85.02 22.92
C THR A 966 71.20 84.15 21.67
N PRO A 967 72.18 84.19 20.75
CA PRO A 967 73.30 85.12 20.71
C PRO A 967 72.84 86.57 20.49
N ASN A 968 73.63 87.53 20.97
CA ASN A 968 73.37 88.95 20.72
C ASN A 968 73.52 89.26 19.24
N MET A 969 72.64 90.09 18.72
CA MET A 969 72.62 90.49 17.31
C MET A 969 72.72 92.03 17.18
N TYR A 970 73.23 92.54 16.05
CA TYR A 970 73.45 93.99 15.86
C TYR A 970 73.24 94.44 14.41
N ALA A 971 73.03 95.75 14.23
CA ALA A 971 73.00 96.43 12.94
C ALA A 971 73.73 97.79 12.98
N GLU A 972 74.16 98.30 11.81
CA GLU A 972 74.89 99.58 11.68
C GLU A 972 74.27 100.48 10.61
N ALA A 973 74.31 101.79 10.85
CA ALA A 973 73.86 102.81 9.93
C ALA A 973 74.87 103.97 9.81
N ILE A 974 74.80 104.69 8.68
CA ILE A 974 75.53 105.94 8.47
C ILE A 974 74.65 107.12 8.90
N ILE A 975 75.17 107.90 9.84
CA ILE A 975 74.57 109.14 10.31
C ILE A 975 75.26 110.30 9.60
N SER A 976 74.53 110.98 8.72
CA SER A 976 75.02 112.09 7.92
C SER A 976 74.69 113.40 8.61
N ILE A 977 75.68 114.20 8.97
CA ILE A 977 75.48 115.53 9.55
C ILE A 977 75.73 116.56 8.45
N VAL A 978 74.66 117.06 7.85
CA VAL A 978 74.70 118.06 6.78
C VAL A 978 74.73 119.45 7.40
N VAL A 979 75.79 120.21 7.11
CA VAL A 979 75.86 121.60 7.55
C VAL A 979 75.26 122.52 6.46
N SER A 980 74.00 122.95 6.62
CA SER A 980 73.20 123.61 5.55
C SER A 980 72.84 125.09 5.80
N ASN A 981 72.26 125.75 4.77
CA ASN A 981 71.87 127.18 4.78
C ASN A 981 70.33 127.51 4.70
N ALA A 982 69.33 126.60 4.42
CA ALA A 982 67.82 126.82 4.49
C ALA A 982 66.88 125.59 4.06
N SER A 983 65.51 125.61 4.21
CA SER A 983 64.51 124.46 4.45
C SER A 983 63.18 124.30 3.58
N ALA A 984 62.52 123.08 3.44
CA ALA A 984 61.04 122.79 3.10
C ALA A 984 60.55 121.26 3.13
N THR A 985 59.21 120.94 3.04
CA THR A 985 58.30 119.82 3.59
C THR A 985 57.48 118.85 2.62
N THR A 986 56.72 117.80 3.10
CA THR A 986 55.79 116.80 2.36
C THR A 986 54.48 116.31 3.11
N ALA A 987 53.47 115.70 2.41
CA ALA A 987 52.05 115.29 2.78
C ALA A 987 51.69 113.74 2.82
N VAL A 988 50.43 113.31 3.17
CA VAL A 988 49.92 111.90 3.50
C VAL A 988 48.48 111.55 2.92
N PRO A 989 48.08 110.26 2.58
CA PRO A 989 46.72 109.82 2.11
C PRO A 989 45.90 108.75 2.94
N VAL A 990 44.58 108.50 2.62
CA VAL A 990 43.51 107.66 3.31
C VAL A 990 42.86 106.56 2.36
N SER A 991 42.02 105.58 2.84
CA SER A 991 41.75 104.18 2.30
C SER A 991 40.33 103.75 1.76
N LYS A 992 40.21 102.46 1.32
CA LYS A 992 39.50 101.82 0.15
C LYS A 992 38.10 101.13 0.26
N GLN A 993 37.19 101.39 1.23
CA GLN A 993 36.18 100.38 1.66
C GLN A 993 34.66 100.61 1.38
N TYR A 994 34.23 101.42 0.40
CA TYR A 994 32.86 101.97 0.38
C TYR A 994 31.91 101.60 -0.80
N PHE A 995 32.26 100.64 -1.68
CA PHE A 995 31.37 100.08 -2.73
C PHE A 995 31.28 98.54 -2.68
N ASN A 996 30.13 97.97 -3.05
CA ASN A 996 30.02 96.54 -3.37
C ASN A 996 30.65 96.26 -4.75
N THR A 997 31.71 95.46 -4.77
CA THR A 997 32.55 95.24 -5.97
C THR A 997 32.11 94.06 -6.85
N SER A 998 31.09 93.29 -6.47
CA SER A 998 30.57 92.17 -7.28
C SER A 998 29.04 92.07 -7.22
N ILE A 999 28.36 92.07 -8.39
CA ILE A 999 26.89 92.15 -8.51
C ILE A 999 26.38 91.09 -9.51
N LEU A 1000 25.31 90.36 -9.15
CA LEU A 1000 24.68 89.34 -10.00
C LEU A 1000 23.33 89.84 -10.56
N LEU A 1001 23.13 89.74 -11.87
CA LEU A 1001 21.96 90.28 -12.59
C LEU A 1001 21.27 89.21 -13.46
N PRO A 1002 19.96 88.95 -13.29
CA PRO A 1002 19.21 88.10 -14.21
C PRO A 1002 18.97 88.79 -15.56
N GLU A 1003 18.95 88.05 -16.66
CA GLU A 1003 18.60 88.61 -17.97
C GLU A 1003 17.12 89.08 -18.01
N GLY A 1004 16.90 90.34 -18.41
CA GLY A 1004 15.57 90.97 -18.49
C GLY A 1004 15.24 92.01 -17.40
N SER A 1005 16.19 92.38 -16.53
CA SER A 1005 16.02 93.43 -15.51
C SER A 1005 15.61 94.80 -16.11
N PRO A 1006 14.71 95.56 -15.45
CA PRO A 1006 14.16 96.80 -15.99
C PRO A 1006 15.14 97.98 -15.97
N VAL A 1007 15.05 98.85 -16.99
CA VAL A 1007 15.76 100.14 -17.03
C VAL A 1007 15.36 101.00 -15.82
N GLY A 1008 16.35 101.59 -15.15
CA GLY A 1008 16.19 102.40 -13.94
C GLY A 1008 16.40 101.67 -12.61
N GLN A 1009 16.66 100.37 -12.61
CA GLN A 1009 17.00 99.63 -11.38
C GLN A 1009 18.37 100.04 -10.83
N ILE A 1010 18.44 100.34 -9.53
CA ILE A 1010 19.70 100.61 -8.80
C ILE A 1010 20.38 99.30 -8.44
N LEU A 1011 21.66 99.18 -8.79
CA LEU A 1011 22.48 97.98 -8.60
C LEU A 1011 23.37 98.08 -7.36
N SER A 1012 23.96 99.25 -7.12
CA SER A 1012 24.83 99.57 -5.97
C SER A 1012 24.94 101.09 -5.79
N ARG A 1013 25.36 101.54 -4.61
CA ARG A 1013 25.63 102.96 -4.28
C ARG A 1013 26.79 103.09 -3.30
N HIS A 1014 27.54 104.19 -3.38
CA HIS A 1014 28.53 104.54 -2.35
C HIS A 1014 27.84 104.86 -1.02
N SER A 1015 28.32 104.31 0.10
CA SER A 1015 27.79 104.64 1.43
C SER A 1015 28.78 105.52 2.21
N SER A 1016 28.77 106.83 1.95
CA SER A 1016 29.47 107.84 2.76
C SER A 1016 28.55 109.04 2.99
N ASP A 1017 28.64 109.65 4.17
CA ASP A 1017 27.92 110.88 4.55
C ASP A 1017 28.70 112.15 4.13
N GLU A 1018 29.85 112.02 3.47
CA GLU A 1018 30.68 113.14 3.02
C GLU A 1018 30.07 113.84 1.79
N MET A 1019 29.69 115.11 1.95
CA MET A 1019 28.86 115.85 0.99
C MET A 1019 29.61 116.51 -0.19
N ASN A 1020 30.94 116.36 -0.30
CA ASN A 1020 31.76 117.04 -1.31
C ASN A 1020 32.59 116.06 -2.16
N LEU A 1021 31.96 115.01 -2.71
CA LEU A 1021 32.62 114.08 -3.64
C LEU A 1021 31.90 114.04 -5.00
N THR A 1022 32.68 113.95 -6.08
CA THR A 1022 32.18 113.77 -7.44
C THR A 1022 32.66 112.44 -8.01
N TYR A 1023 31.74 111.67 -8.59
CA TYR A 1023 32.00 110.34 -9.14
C TYR A 1023 31.96 110.36 -10.66
N ILE A 1024 33.01 109.82 -11.28
CA ILE A 1024 33.08 109.76 -12.75
C ILE A 1024 33.50 108.36 -13.21
N PRO A 1025 32.95 107.87 -14.34
CA PRO A 1025 33.49 106.68 -15.00
C PRO A 1025 34.86 107.02 -15.59
N MET A 1026 35.84 106.14 -15.41
CA MET A 1026 37.16 106.33 -16.01
C MET A 1026 37.08 106.06 -17.53
N GLN A 1027 37.66 106.96 -18.32
CA GLN A 1027 37.39 107.10 -19.76
C GLN A 1027 37.77 105.88 -20.62
N ASP A 1028 38.62 104.99 -20.11
CA ASP A 1028 39.17 103.83 -20.84
C ASP A 1028 38.27 102.57 -20.75
N HIS A 1029 37.21 102.60 -19.94
CA HIS A 1029 36.27 101.49 -19.74
C HIS A 1029 34.81 101.98 -19.87
N PRO A 1030 34.25 102.05 -21.09
CA PRO A 1030 32.86 102.50 -21.27
C PRO A 1030 31.87 101.54 -20.60
N LEU A 1031 30.77 102.08 -20.06
CA LEU A 1031 29.70 101.32 -19.39
C LEU A 1031 28.53 101.05 -20.37
N PRO A 1032 28.54 99.99 -21.19
CA PRO A 1032 27.43 99.69 -22.08
C PRO A 1032 26.19 99.26 -21.26
N GLY A 1033 25.11 100.04 -21.35
CA GLY A 1033 23.83 99.73 -20.71
C GLY A 1033 23.71 100.13 -19.23
N ILE A 1034 24.76 100.72 -18.64
CA ILE A 1034 24.83 101.12 -17.23
C ILE A 1034 25.29 102.59 -17.14
N SER A 1035 24.73 103.34 -16.19
CA SER A 1035 25.16 104.72 -15.89
C SER A 1035 25.39 104.93 -14.40
N ILE A 1036 26.29 105.86 -14.05
CA ILE A 1036 26.52 106.32 -12.68
C ILE A 1036 26.02 107.76 -12.50
N ASN A 1037 25.39 108.04 -11.37
CA ASN A 1037 25.04 109.40 -10.97
C ASN A 1037 26.26 110.08 -10.33
N SER A 1038 26.72 111.19 -10.92
CA SER A 1038 27.96 111.86 -10.56
C SER A 1038 27.96 112.54 -9.20
N SER A 1039 26.79 112.80 -8.60
CA SER A 1039 26.67 113.42 -7.27
C SER A 1039 26.25 112.45 -6.17
N THR A 1040 25.63 111.31 -6.50
CA THR A 1040 25.15 110.33 -5.50
C THR A 1040 25.89 108.99 -5.50
N GLY A 1041 26.70 108.71 -6.53
CA GLY A 1041 27.43 107.45 -6.67
C GLY A 1041 26.55 106.22 -6.93
N GLU A 1042 25.27 106.41 -7.31
CA GLU A 1042 24.34 105.32 -7.64
C GLU A 1042 24.61 104.76 -9.04
N ILE A 1043 24.72 103.45 -9.15
CA ILE A 1043 24.91 102.72 -10.41
C ILE A 1043 23.56 102.12 -10.83
N ILE A 1044 23.07 102.49 -12.03
CA ILE A 1044 21.75 102.08 -12.53
C ILE A 1044 21.81 101.47 -13.94
N ILE A 1045 20.82 100.65 -14.28
CA ILE A 1045 20.61 100.19 -15.65
C ILE A 1045 20.06 101.35 -16.49
N SER A 1046 20.82 101.81 -17.48
CA SER A 1046 20.45 102.95 -18.34
C SER A 1046 19.91 102.52 -19.70
N ASP A 1047 20.31 101.35 -20.21
CA ASP A 1047 19.82 100.80 -21.48
C ASP A 1047 19.92 99.27 -21.46
N LYS A 1048 18.77 98.61 -21.37
CA LYS A 1048 18.69 97.14 -21.24
C LYS A 1048 19.12 96.39 -22.50
N ASP A 1049 19.01 97.01 -23.68
CA ASP A 1049 19.28 96.32 -24.95
C ASP A 1049 20.79 96.25 -25.25
N ARG A 1050 21.62 96.92 -24.43
CA ARG A 1050 23.08 96.89 -24.49
C ARG A 1050 23.71 95.99 -23.41
N LEU A 1051 22.90 95.29 -22.61
CA LEU A 1051 23.36 94.32 -21.61
C LEU A 1051 23.39 92.91 -22.22
N LEU A 1052 24.59 92.41 -22.54
CA LEU A 1052 24.79 91.05 -23.05
C LEU A 1052 25.15 90.08 -21.91
N SER A 1053 24.85 88.78 -22.05
CA SER A 1053 25.20 87.75 -21.07
C SER A 1053 26.73 87.60 -20.92
N GLY A 1054 27.22 87.56 -19.67
CA GLY A 1054 28.65 87.57 -19.34
C GLY A 1054 29.03 88.43 -18.12
N GLU A 1055 30.34 88.59 -17.86
CA GLU A 1055 30.89 89.49 -16.83
C GLU A 1055 31.32 90.84 -17.42
N LEU A 1056 30.98 91.94 -16.74
CA LEU A 1056 31.33 93.31 -17.09
C LEU A 1056 32.13 93.95 -15.94
N ASP A 1057 33.38 94.32 -16.21
CA ASP A 1057 34.24 95.04 -15.27
C ASP A 1057 34.26 96.55 -15.57
N CYS A 1058 34.19 97.39 -14.54
CA CYS A 1058 34.26 98.84 -14.66
C CYS A 1058 35.04 99.52 -13.52
N LYS A 1059 35.54 100.73 -13.79
CA LYS A 1059 36.32 101.54 -12.83
C LYS A 1059 35.69 102.91 -12.62
N ILE A 1060 35.58 103.33 -11.37
CA ILE A 1060 35.01 104.63 -10.95
C ILE A 1060 36.09 105.44 -10.24
N GLY A 1061 36.29 106.68 -10.66
CA GLY A 1061 37.14 107.66 -9.97
C GLY A 1061 36.34 108.46 -8.95
N VAL A 1062 36.95 108.68 -7.78
CA VAL A 1062 36.43 109.53 -6.70
C VAL A 1062 37.31 110.77 -6.58
N LEU A 1063 36.71 111.95 -6.78
CA LEU A 1063 37.40 113.23 -6.76
C LEU A 1063 36.90 114.09 -5.61
N ASP A 1064 37.78 114.92 -5.05
CA ASP A 1064 37.37 116.05 -4.22
C ASP A 1064 36.65 117.08 -5.10
N SER A 1065 35.44 117.45 -4.72
CA SER A 1065 34.58 118.35 -5.47
C SER A 1065 35.05 119.82 -5.51
N GLU A 1066 35.98 120.24 -4.65
CA GLU A 1066 36.51 121.63 -4.66
C GLU A 1066 37.81 121.78 -5.49
N GLU A 1067 38.73 120.83 -5.39
CA GLU A 1067 40.06 120.90 -6.04
C GLU A 1067 40.15 120.10 -7.36
N LEU A 1068 39.17 119.22 -7.65
CA LEU A 1068 39.17 118.29 -8.80
C LEU A 1068 40.38 117.35 -8.84
N GLU A 1069 41.00 117.08 -7.69
CA GLU A 1069 42.09 116.10 -7.59
C GLU A 1069 41.55 114.67 -7.42
N LEU A 1070 42.18 113.72 -8.12
CA LEU A 1070 41.84 112.31 -8.01
C LEU A 1070 42.30 111.78 -6.66
N MET A 1071 41.34 111.45 -5.81
CA MET A 1071 41.63 110.89 -4.48
C MET A 1071 41.77 109.37 -4.54
N GLU A 1072 40.89 108.69 -5.28
CA GLU A 1072 40.89 107.22 -5.37
C GLU A 1072 40.26 106.67 -6.66
N VAL A 1073 40.55 105.41 -7.00
CA VAL A 1073 39.91 104.64 -8.09
C VAL A 1073 39.44 103.28 -7.56
N VAL A 1074 38.19 102.94 -7.83
CA VAL A 1074 37.51 101.72 -7.35
C VAL A 1074 37.10 100.82 -8.54
N ASP A 1075 37.31 99.51 -8.41
CA ASP A 1075 37.01 98.48 -9.43
C ASP A 1075 35.71 97.71 -9.08
N ILE A 1076 34.81 97.50 -10.04
CA ILE A 1076 33.50 96.82 -9.86
C ILE A 1076 33.24 95.81 -11.00
N THR A 1077 32.73 94.61 -10.66
CA THR A 1077 32.37 93.53 -11.60
C THR A 1077 30.87 93.18 -11.54
N ILE A 1078 30.22 92.99 -12.70
CA ILE A 1078 28.79 92.68 -12.84
C ILE A 1078 28.58 91.45 -13.74
N SER A 1079 27.91 90.40 -13.25
CA SER A 1079 27.68 89.14 -13.99
C SER A 1079 26.21 88.93 -14.37
N ILE A 1080 25.90 88.72 -15.66
CA ILE A 1080 24.54 88.59 -16.23
C ILE A 1080 24.26 87.17 -16.74
N SER A 1081 23.12 86.56 -16.37
CA SER A 1081 22.79 85.15 -16.72
C SER A 1081 21.36 84.91 -17.28
N GLU A 1082 21.24 84.04 -18.30
CA GLU A 1082 19.98 83.58 -18.94
C GLU A 1082 19.13 82.73 -17.97
N LYS A 1083 17.81 82.95 -17.95
CA LYS A 1083 16.86 82.19 -17.11
C LYS A 1083 15.67 81.68 -17.94
N MET A 1084 15.46 80.35 -17.98
CA MET A 1084 14.11 79.76 -18.11
C MET A 1084 13.72 79.24 -16.72
N THR A 1085 12.76 79.81 -15.98
CA THR A 1085 11.27 79.74 -16.11
C THR A 1085 10.73 78.30 -16.08
N THR A 1086 9.71 77.89 -15.34
CA THR A 1086 8.72 78.42 -14.36
C THR A 1086 8.07 77.12 -13.79
N THR A 1087 7.35 77.02 -12.66
CA THR A 1087 6.12 77.74 -12.30
C THR A 1087 5.65 77.26 -10.92
N GLU A 1088 5.07 78.20 -10.18
CA GLU A 1088 4.39 78.08 -8.89
C GLU A 1088 3.15 77.19 -8.91
N THR A 1089 2.71 76.69 -7.74
CA THR A 1089 1.42 77.12 -7.14
C THR A 1089 1.25 76.65 -5.70
N LYS A 1090 0.69 77.55 -4.88
CA LYS A 1090 0.19 77.34 -3.53
C LYS A 1090 -1.00 76.38 -3.54
N GLU A 1091 -1.08 75.47 -2.57
CA GLU A 1091 -2.34 75.15 -1.87
C GLU A 1091 -2.01 74.51 -0.50
N GLU A 1092 -2.29 75.23 0.58
CA GLU A 1092 -2.51 74.64 1.90
C GLU A 1092 -3.80 73.83 1.85
N ASN A 1093 -3.74 72.54 2.22
CA ASN A 1093 -4.67 71.92 3.18
C ASN A 1093 -4.41 70.42 3.35
N ASN A 1094 -4.09 70.05 4.60
CA ASN A 1094 -4.39 68.78 5.24
C ASN A 1094 -4.22 67.48 4.42
N MET A 1095 -3.01 66.90 4.46
CA MET A 1095 -2.90 65.46 4.67
C MET A 1095 -1.79 65.15 5.67
N GLN A 1096 -2.12 64.18 6.52
CA GLN A 1096 -1.48 63.81 7.77
C GLN A 1096 0.01 63.49 7.63
N ASN A 1097 0.73 63.57 8.75
CA ASN A 1097 2.01 62.89 8.96
C ASN A 1097 1.87 61.40 8.60
N ILE A 1098 2.14 61.05 7.34
CA ILE A 1098 2.30 59.66 6.91
C ILE A 1098 3.74 59.29 7.26
N SER A 1099 3.90 58.60 8.39
CA SER A 1099 5.14 57.90 8.73
C SER A 1099 5.46 56.89 7.63
N ILE A 1100 6.74 56.75 7.26
CA ILE A 1100 7.21 55.61 6.45
C ILE A 1100 7.24 54.35 7.33
N ASP A 1101 6.08 53.94 7.84
CA ASP A 1101 5.89 52.70 8.62
C ASP A 1101 5.75 51.47 7.70
N SER A 1102 5.83 51.66 6.39
CA SER A 1102 5.95 50.58 5.42
C SER A 1102 7.41 50.09 5.36
N GLU A 1103 7.62 48.81 5.66
CA GLU A 1103 8.90 48.14 5.39
C GLU A 1103 9.13 48.12 3.87
N VAL A 1104 10.21 48.76 3.43
CA VAL A 1104 10.67 48.69 2.05
C VAL A 1104 11.66 47.54 2.00
N VAL A 1105 11.36 46.51 1.21
CA VAL A 1105 12.21 45.33 1.13
C VAL A 1105 12.69 45.11 -0.29
N VAL A 1106 13.98 44.85 -0.42
CA VAL A 1106 14.68 44.65 -1.69
C VAL A 1106 14.99 43.16 -1.85
N TYR A 1107 14.50 42.55 -2.93
CA TYR A 1107 14.70 41.13 -3.20
C TYR A 1107 15.17 40.88 -4.65
N PRO A 1108 16.19 40.03 -4.87
CA PRO A 1108 17.11 39.47 -3.87
C PRO A 1108 18.14 40.52 -3.41
N ASN A 1109 18.63 40.45 -2.16
CA ASN A 1109 19.73 41.28 -1.66
C ASN A 1109 20.67 40.40 -0.80
N PRO A 1110 21.86 40.00 -1.28
CA PRO A 1110 22.49 40.40 -2.54
C PRO A 1110 21.81 39.81 -3.79
N SER A 1111 21.84 40.55 -4.91
CA SER A 1111 21.44 40.03 -6.22
C SER A 1111 22.66 39.63 -7.05
N VAL A 1112 22.65 38.45 -7.67
CA VAL A 1112 23.76 37.92 -8.47
C VAL A 1112 23.67 38.28 -9.96
N ASP A 1113 22.49 38.63 -10.44
CA ASP A 1113 22.26 39.10 -11.82
C ASP A 1113 22.20 40.64 -11.90
N GLY A 1114 22.31 41.33 -10.76
CA GLY A 1114 22.25 42.79 -10.64
C GLY A 1114 20.84 43.36 -10.76
N ILE A 1115 19.81 42.52 -10.82
CA ILE A 1115 18.40 42.94 -10.87
C ILE A 1115 17.80 42.84 -9.48
N PHE A 1116 17.14 43.91 -9.04
CA PHE A 1116 16.48 44.01 -7.75
C PHE A 1116 15.00 44.35 -7.92
N ASN A 1117 14.13 43.66 -7.21
CA ASN A 1117 12.72 44.00 -7.11
C ASN A 1117 12.42 44.66 -5.76
N ILE A 1118 11.71 45.78 -5.80
CA ILE A 1118 11.32 46.54 -4.62
C ILE A 1118 9.83 46.36 -4.39
N GLY A 1119 9.49 45.85 -3.20
CA GLY A 1119 8.11 45.72 -2.73
C GLY A 1119 7.81 46.70 -1.60
N PHE A 1120 6.59 47.25 -1.61
CA PHE A 1120 6.07 48.14 -0.57
C PHE A 1120 4.86 47.48 0.09
N SER A 1121 4.83 47.37 1.43
CA SER A 1121 3.69 46.84 2.19
C SER A 1121 2.97 47.95 2.96
N GLY A 1122 1.72 48.29 2.59
CA GLY A 1122 0.90 49.33 3.23
C GLY A 1122 0.01 50.05 2.22
N GLN A 1123 -0.92 50.92 2.64
CA GLN A 1123 -1.86 51.63 1.73
C GLN A 1123 -1.73 53.15 1.91
N GLN A 1124 -1.27 53.90 0.87
CA GLN A 1124 -1.62 55.32 0.53
C GLN A 1124 -0.63 55.96 -0.48
N ILE A 1125 -0.91 57.15 -1.07
CA ILE A 1125 -1.62 57.43 -2.35
C ILE A 1125 -0.84 58.49 -3.19
N SER A 1126 0.48 58.69 -3.01
CA SER A 1126 1.27 59.76 -3.68
C SER A 1126 2.56 59.27 -4.37
N ALA A 1127 3.02 60.02 -5.38
CA ALA A 1127 4.19 59.68 -6.19
C ALA A 1127 5.49 59.67 -5.35
N THR A 1128 6.24 58.57 -5.41
CA THR A 1128 7.47 58.35 -4.63
C THR A 1128 8.66 58.29 -5.59
N GLU A 1129 9.74 59.04 -5.32
CA GLU A 1129 10.99 58.98 -6.09
C GLU A 1129 11.93 57.94 -5.47
N ILE A 1130 12.54 57.08 -6.28
CA ILE A 1130 13.65 56.22 -5.88
C ILE A 1130 14.89 56.67 -6.63
N ALA A 1131 15.98 56.86 -5.89
CA ALA A 1131 17.30 57.17 -6.44
C ALA A 1131 18.34 56.19 -5.91
N VAL A 1132 19.19 55.67 -6.79
CA VAL A 1132 20.31 54.77 -6.48
C VAL A 1132 21.59 55.58 -6.56
N PHE A 1133 22.40 55.50 -5.51
CA PHE A 1133 23.72 56.10 -5.46
C PHE A 1133 24.78 55.02 -5.30
N ASP A 1134 25.97 55.25 -5.84
CA ASP A 1134 27.14 54.50 -5.39
C ASP A 1134 27.60 55.02 -4.01
N LEU A 1135 28.56 54.33 -3.38
CA LEU A 1135 29.08 54.73 -2.07
C LEU A 1135 29.84 56.08 -2.07
N SER A 1136 30.16 56.63 -3.25
CA SER A 1136 30.75 57.98 -3.36
C SER A 1136 29.68 59.09 -3.35
N GLY A 1137 28.39 58.72 -3.35
CA GLY A 1137 27.28 59.67 -3.38
C GLY A 1137 26.88 60.11 -4.79
N ARG A 1138 27.43 59.49 -5.85
CA ARG A 1138 27.05 59.79 -7.24
C ARG A 1138 25.74 59.10 -7.60
N LEU A 1139 24.80 59.84 -8.20
CA LEU A 1139 23.53 59.29 -8.68
C LEU A 1139 23.73 58.36 -9.88
N ILE A 1140 23.27 57.12 -9.75
CA ILE A 1140 23.42 56.04 -10.73
C ILE A 1140 22.11 55.78 -11.49
N PHE A 1141 20.97 55.94 -10.82
CA PHE A 1141 19.63 55.70 -11.37
C PHE A 1141 18.60 56.50 -10.56
N ASN A 1142 17.57 57.09 -11.18
CA ASN A 1142 16.38 57.55 -10.46
C ASN A 1142 15.09 57.29 -11.25
N THR A 1143 13.97 57.14 -10.54
CA THR A 1143 12.64 56.98 -11.13
C THR A 1143 11.54 57.40 -10.16
N ILE A 1144 10.36 57.73 -10.68
CA ILE A 1144 9.17 58.11 -9.88
C ILE A 1144 8.05 57.12 -10.18
N PHE A 1145 7.37 56.62 -9.15
CA PHE A 1145 6.31 55.61 -9.32
C PHE A 1145 5.10 55.83 -8.38
N LYS A 1146 3.98 55.15 -8.70
CA LYS A 1146 2.72 55.14 -7.93
C LYS A 1146 2.30 53.69 -7.62
N GLN A 1147 1.54 53.48 -6.54
CA GLN A 1147 1.39 52.22 -5.79
C GLN A 1147 0.70 51.02 -6.49
N SER A 1148 0.53 50.99 -7.83
CA SER A 1148 0.09 49.78 -8.55
C SER A 1148 1.25 48.91 -9.05
N ASP A 1149 2.48 49.42 -9.04
CA ASP A 1149 3.60 48.80 -9.76
C ASP A 1149 4.67 48.26 -8.81
N LYS A 1150 5.05 46.98 -8.97
CA LYS A 1150 6.33 46.47 -8.45
C LYS A 1150 7.44 47.08 -9.28
N ILE A 1151 8.45 47.65 -8.64
CA ILE A 1151 9.58 48.23 -9.38
C ILE A 1151 10.71 47.21 -9.45
N THR A 1152 11.15 46.96 -10.67
CA THR A 1152 12.40 46.27 -10.96
C THR A 1152 13.47 47.30 -11.29
N ILE A 1153 14.57 47.31 -10.54
CA ILE A 1153 15.77 48.08 -10.85
C ILE A 1153 16.81 47.11 -11.40
N ASP A 1154 17.20 47.33 -12.65
CA ASP A 1154 18.26 46.58 -13.30
C ASP A 1154 19.59 47.34 -13.21
N LEU A 1155 20.51 46.80 -12.43
CA LEU A 1155 21.89 47.26 -12.29
C LEU A 1155 22.89 46.21 -12.83
N SER A 1156 22.46 45.22 -13.62
CA SER A 1156 23.28 44.13 -14.16
C SER A 1156 24.54 44.62 -14.91
N GLY A 1157 24.48 45.79 -15.54
CA GLY A 1157 25.60 46.43 -16.23
C GLY A 1157 26.51 47.30 -15.33
N ARG A 1158 26.28 47.35 -14.02
CA ARG A 1158 27.06 48.15 -13.06
C ARG A 1158 28.07 47.27 -12.31
N PRO A 1159 29.20 47.83 -11.84
CA PRO A 1159 30.21 47.06 -11.10
C PRO A 1159 29.62 46.34 -9.89
N LYS A 1160 30.09 45.11 -9.62
CA LYS A 1160 29.72 44.38 -8.40
C LYS A 1160 30.12 45.22 -7.18
N GLY A 1161 29.20 45.37 -6.23
CA GLY A 1161 29.40 46.30 -5.11
C GLY A 1161 28.12 46.64 -4.35
N THR A 1162 28.27 47.46 -3.31
CA THR A 1162 27.15 47.96 -2.52
C THR A 1162 26.67 49.30 -3.07
N TYR A 1163 25.37 49.43 -3.26
CA TYR A 1163 24.68 50.63 -3.70
C TYR A 1163 23.72 51.11 -2.61
N LEU A 1164 23.51 52.43 -2.54
CA LEU A 1164 22.59 53.08 -1.63
C LEU A 1164 21.33 53.47 -2.39
N LEU A 1165 20.22 52.76 -2.14
CA LEU A 1165 18.91 53.16 -2.59
C LEU A 1165 18.30 54.14 -1.61
N LYS A 1166 17.90 55.31 -2.09
CA LYS A 1166 17.13 56.29 -1.32
C LYS A 1166 15.74 56.41 -1.91
N VAL A 1167 14.73 56.30 -1.05
CA VAL A 1167 13.32 56.48 -1.39
C VAL A 1167 12.85 57.80 -0.79
N PHE A 1168 12.31 58.68 -1.62
CA PHE A 1168 11.84 60.01 -1.27
C PHE A 1168 10.31 60.11 -1.45
N ASN A 1169 9.63 60.62 -0.42
CA ASN A 1169 8.23 61.03 -0.50
C ASN A 1169 8.13 62.45 0.07
N GLY A 1170 8.26 63.44 -0.81
CA GLY A 1170 8.41 64.84 -0.40
C GLY A 1170 9.72 65.08 0.38
N LEU A 1171 9.61 65.55 1.63
CA LEU A 1171 10.76 65.91 2.47
C LEU A 1171 11.37 64.72 3.26
N GLN A 1172 10.73 63.55 3.24
CA GLN A 1172 11.23 62.37 3.96
C GLN A 1172 12.05 61.44 3.05
N GLN A 1173 13.17 60.95 3.56
CA GLN A 1173 14.05 59.99 2.87
C GLN A 1173 14.27 58.72 3.70
N LYS A 1174 14.24 57.55 3.06
CA LYS A 1174 14.68 56.26 3.65
C LYS A 1174 15.78 55.67 2.79
N THR A 1175 16.91 55.31 3.41
CA THR A 1175 18.08 54.76 2.71
C THR A 1175 18.21 53.26 2.99
N ILE A 1176 18.40 52.46 1.95
CA ILE A 1176 18.52 51.01 1.99
C ILE A 1176 19.78 50.60 1.23
N LYS A 1177 20.52 49.63 1.76
CA LYS A 1177 21.70 49.08 1.09
C LYS A 1177 21.28 47.90 0.21
N ALA A 1178 21.63 47.93 -1.07
CA ALA A 1178 21.49 46.81 -1.99
C ALA A 1178 22.90 46.36 -2.46
N VAL A 1179 23.14 45.05 -2.49
CA VAL A 1179 24.44 44.48 -2.88
C VAL A 1179 24.31 43.71 -4.18
N ILE A 1180 25.11 44.08 -5.18
CA ILE A 1180 25.29 43.28 -6.41
C ILE A 1180 26.45 42.32 -6.16
N GLY A 1181 26.13 41.03 -6.10
CA GLY A 1181 27.06 39.92 -5.83
C GLY A 1181 27.84 39.46 -7.05
#